data_AF-A0A3N6PJE7-F1
#
_entry.id   AF-A0A3N6PJE7-F1
#
_cell.length_a   1.000
_cell.length_b   1.000
_cell.length_c   1.000
_cell.angle_alpha   90.00
_cell.angle_beta   90.00
_cell.angle_gamma   90.00
#
_symmetry.space_group_name_H-M   'P 1'
#
loop_
_entity.id
_entity.type
_entity.pdbx_description
1 polymer ?
#
loop_
_entity_poly.entity_id
_entity_poly.type
_entity_poly.pdbx_seq_one_letter_code
_entity_poly.pdbx_strand_id
1 'polypeptide(L)'
;MEDLGLEKLKELEKLEHPEQLKQLLAAIAKEKEINNPATAESWGEKRILSAKFIELLCTDVEAFKYFTNHGLKVCGAKISGELNLEFVKFESLLYFTECVFTEKIILKGAKVEEVKFDGSHVVGIDAELIEVRGNLYLHNDFQSKGEVNLSGATIGGQVDCIKSHFSNPEEDALIAEKMEVKSSVFLREGFKAEGRVSLSGATIGLLDCSDGHFSNPEGDALFTQGIEVKDSVFLREGFEAEGRVILSGATIGLLDCSDGHFSNPEGDALLAESIEVKTDVFLRESFKAEGRVSLSEATIGGQLDCSDGHFSNPGKDALNIQNIEVKGSVFLGNDFKAEGRVILLEANIGGQLNCSDGHFSNPGKDAVIAESIEVKASVFLSNCFKAEGLVNLSGAIIGDKLVCIMGHFSNPKGYALFAENIEVKGSVFLRESFKAEGLVNLSGATIGGQLSCNGGHFSNQQGYALVAQNIEVKSNVFLSDDFKAEGSVNLFGATIGGQLYCSQGHFSNKEETALNAESIEVKASVFLSNCFKAEGLVNLSGAIIGDKLVCIMGHFSNPKGYALFAENIEVKGSVFLRESFKAEGLVNLSGATIGGQLSCNGGHFSNQQGYALVAQNIEVKSNVFLSDDFKAEGEVILSGAIIGGVLSCIKGHFSNKEGYALNAQNIEVKGSVFLRESFKAEGRVSLSGATIGGELDCRQGHFSNKGKYALIANNIEVKESVFLSNDFKAEGEVSLSGANIGGKLFCRKGHFSNPEKYALDAQNIEVKTNISLTNGFKAEGKVDLTAANIKGNLDCTQGNFSNEKGNVLSAEGINVDGDILLDKGTFEGNIYLVSARVDDTLSMVKIKQEKVTFPLYLRLLYPFIKNIKNNPIASLLQKENQRIETHYMKIDLQFARIGRLRDDEESWPQKNNINLDGFIYQKLGTDDNIKVLKDAKTRLKWLRLQPEFFPQTYEQLAEVLKKEGDPDAATEILIHKERDIRPKLNRLSKFWNYFLDITIAYGYKPTKALVWSSIFISIGWTSFALGHYNCSNSISNNKCLFSPASEISPYTEEPNNKTIDIDYPEFNFWLYSLDTFIPIVDLHQQTYWLPNSQKGKEIPLILFKVKAGRLLRWYLWVHIIFGWILTSLWVAGFSGLVRG
;
A
#
# COMPACT_ATOMS: atom_id res chain seq x y z
N MET A 1 -2.28 -23.07 104.54
CA MET A 1 -2.82 -23.38 105.89
C MET A 1 -1.98 -24.39 106.67
N GLU A 2 -0.94 -25.03 106.09
CA GLU A 2 -0.06 -25.98 106.84
C GLU A 2 0.78 -25.32 107.96
N ASP A 3 1.02 -24.00 107.94
CA ASP A 3 1.83 -23.28 108.95
C ASP A 3 1.04 -22.63 110.10
N LEU A 4 -0.29 -22.71 110.11
CA LEU A 4 -1.11 -22.19 111.21
C LEU A 4 -1.16 -23.22 112.35
N GLY A 5 -0.33 -23.03 113.37
CA GLY A 5 -0.28 -23.91 114.54
C GLY A 5 -1.66 -24.22 115.14
N LEU A 6 -1.87 -25.49 115.51
CA LEU A 6 -3.10 -26.09 116.05
C LEU A 6 -3.78 -25.32 117.20
N GLU A 7 -3.08 -24.42 117.90
CA GLU A 7 -3.67 -23.59 118.95
C GLU A 7 -4.45 -22.38 118.41
N LYS A 8 -4.06 -21.78 117.28
CA LYS A 8 -4.80 -20.65 116.67
C LYS A 8 -6.05 -21.10 115.92
N LEU A 9 -6.06 -22.33 115.40
CA LEU A 9 -7.23 -22.95 114.76
C LEU A 9 -8.40 -23.18 115.74
N LYS A 10 -8.13 -23.36 117.04
CA LYS A 10 -9.17 -23.45 118.08
C LYS A 10 -9.87 -22.12 118.36
N GLU A 11 -9.27 -20.98 118.01
CA GLU A 11 -9.96 -19.69 118.07
C GLU A 11 -10.89 -19.48 116.87
N LEU A 12 -10.55 -20.02 115.70
CA LEU A 12 -11.40 -20.01 114.51
C LEU A 12 -12.61 -20.96 114.63
N GLU A 13 -12.53 -22.04 115.42
CA GLU A 13 -13.69 -22.87 115.79
C GLU A 13 -14.80 -22.09 116.54
N LYS A 14 -14.53 -20.88 117.05
CA LYS A 14 -15.53 -20.02 117.73
C LYS A 14 -16.35 -19.13 116.77
N LEU A 15 -15.98 -19.05 115.49
CA LEU A 15 -16.83 -18.44 114.46
C LEU A 15 -18.04 -19.36 114.21
N GLU A 16 -19.19 -18.79 113.83
CA GLU A 16 -20.53 -19.45 113.83
C GLU A 16 -20.67 -20.78 113.03
N HIS A 17 -19.60 -21.29 112.38
CA HIS A 17 -19.63 -22.45 111.48
C HIS A 17 -18.42 -23.43 111.61
N PRO A 18 -18.23 -24.13 112.75
CA PRO A 18 -17.07 -25.00 112.99
C PRO A 18 -16.98 -26.24 112.07
N GLU A 19 -18.11 -26.77 111.58
CA GLU A 19 -18.10 -27.92 110.65
C GLU A 19 -17.62 -27.55 109.24
N GLN A 20 -17.88 -26.32 108.79
CA GLN A 20 -17.38 -25.84 107.49
C GLN A 20 -15.87 -25.55 107.53
N LEU A 21 -15.35 -25.08 108.66
CA LEU A 21 -13.90 -24.95 108.87
C LEU A 21 -13.20 -26.32 108.84
N LYS A 22 -13.81 -27.36 109.44
CA LYS A 22 -13.31 -28.74 109.32
C LYS A 22 -13.37 -29.27 107.89
N GLN A 23 -14.39 -28.94 107.12
CA GLN A 23 -14.48 -29.30 105.70
C GLN A 23 -13.40 -28.59 104.87
N LEU A 24 -13.15 -27.30 105.14
CA LEU A 24 -12.06 -26.54 104.52
C LEU A 24 -10.69 -27.15 104.85
N LEU A 25 -10.48 -27.59 106.10
CA LEU A 25 -9.29 -28.30 106.54
C LEU A 25 -9.19 -29.73 105.98
N ALA A 26 -10.32 -30.42 105.78
CA ALA A 26 -10.40 -31.74 105.16
C ALA A 26 -10.12 -31.69 103.66
N ALA A 27 -10.54 -30.62 102.97
CA ALA A 27 -10.18 -30.35 101.58
C ALA A 27 -8.66 -30.12 101.39
N ILE A 28 -7.95 -29.75 102.46
CA ILE A 28 -6.48 -29.62 102.48
C ILE A 28 -5.79 -30.97 102.74
N ALA A 29 -6.50 -31.98 103.24
CA ALA A 29 -5.95 -33.30 103.56
C ALA A 29 -5.96 -34.23 102.32
N LYS A 30 -4.76 -34.47 101.78
CA LYS A 30 -4.46 -35.42 100.70
C LYS A 30 -5.15 -36.79 100.86
N GLU A 31 -5.96 -37.16 99.87
CA GLU A 31 -5.99 -38.51 99.31
C GLU A 31 -6.26 -38.43 97.80
N LYS A 32 -5.82 -39.45 97.08
CA LYS A 32 -5.68 -39.54 95.61
C LYS A 32 -7.05 -39.74 94.92
N GLU A 33 -8.05 -38.93 95.27
CA GLU A 33 -9.33 -38.90 94.57
C GLU A 33 -9.17 -38.12 93.25
N ILE A 34 -9.85 -38.57 92.19
CA ILE A 34 -9.87 -37.86 90.91
C ILE A 34 -10.71 -36.59 91.11
N ASN A 35 -10.06 -35.44 91.21
CA ASN A 35 -10.69 -34.12 91.24
C ASN A 35 -11.16 -33.74 89.83
N ASN A 36 -12.15 -34.48 89.31
CA ASN A 36 -12.77 -34.15 88.04
C ASN A 36 -14.13 -33.49 88.31
N PRO A 37 -14.28 -32.17 88.08
CA PRO A 37 -15.56 -31.47 88.21
C PRO A 37 -16.71 -32.10 87.40
N ALA A 38 -16.40 -32.80 86.29
CA ALA A 38 -17.42 -33.52 85.51
C ALA A 38 -18.07 -34.68 86.28
N THR A 39 -17.45 -35.19 87.35
CA THR A 39 -18.02 -36.22 88.23
C THR A 39 -18.53 -35.65 89.55
N ALA A 40 -18.67 -34.32 89.68
CA ALA A 40 -18.99 -33.67 90.95
C ALA A 40 -20.36 -34.02 91.55
N GLU A 41 -21.29 -34.57 90.78
CA GLU A 41 -22.54 -35.13 91.31
C GLU A 41 -22.30 -36.33 92.26
N SER A 42 -21.17 -37.03 92.10
CA SER A 42 -20.78 -38.16 92.92
C SER A 42 -19.94 -37.79 94.15
N TRP A 43 -19.59 -36.50 94.31
CA TRP A 43 -18.78 -36.03 95.44
C TRP A 43 -19.59 -36.04 96.75
N GLY A 44 -19.02 -36.59 97.82
CA GLY A 44 -19.68 -36.68 99.13
C GLY A 44 -19.78 -35.32 99.86
N GLU A 45 -20.63 -35.24 100.89
CA GLU A 45 -20.92 -34.00 101.64
C GLU A 45 -19.70 -33.27 102.21
N LYS A 46 -18.57 -33.97 102.41
CA LYS A 46 -17.30 -33.37 102.89
C LYS A 46 -16.64 -32.42 101.89
N ARG A 47 -17.02 -32.49 100.60
CA ARG A 47 -16.50 -31.63 99.53
C ARG A 47 -17.42 -30.45 99.22
N ILE A 48 -18.46 -30.22 100.02
CA ILE A 48 -19.40 -29.10 99.82
C ILE A 48 -19.00 -27.95 100.75
N LEU A 49 -18.67 -26.78 100.18
CA LEU A 49 -18.41 -25.54 100.92
C LEU A 49 -19.53 -24.53 100.64
N SER A 50 -19.99 -23.80 101.65
CA SER A 50 -20.98 -22.73 101.43
C SER A 50 -20.29 -21.48 100.88
N ALA A 51 -20.88 -20.87 99.84
CA ALA A 51 -20.40 -19.61 99.28
C ALA A 51 -20.38 -18.47 100.30
N LYS A 52 -21.37 -18.42 101.22
CA LYS A 52 -21.45 -17.43 102.30
C LYS A 52 -20.28 -17.52 103.29
N PHE A 53 -19.71 -18.71 103.47
CA PHE A 53 -18.52 -18.89 104.29
C PHE A 53 -17.27 -18.33 103.60
N ILE A 54 -17.16 -18.51 102.28
CA ILE A 54 -16.09 -17.92 101.47
C ILE A 54 -16.20 -16.38 101.46
N GLU A 55 -17.41 -15.86 101.29
CA GLU A 55 -17.71 -14.43 101.40
C GLU A 55 -17.26 -13.85 102.76
N LEU A 56 -17.57 -14.53 103.86
CA LEU A 56 -17.13 -14.14 105.20
C LEU A 56 -15.59 -14.10 105.30
N LEU A 57 -14.89 -15.10 104.76
CA LEU A 57 -13.42 -15.10 104.76
C LEU A 57 -12.85 -13.88 104.02
N CYS A 58 -13.45 -13.51 102.89
CA CYS A 58 -13.00 -12.38 102.09
C CYS A 58 -13.36 -11.00 102.65
N THR A 59 -14.38 -10.89 103.53
CA THR A 59 -14.92 -9.61 104.03
C THR A 59 -14.56 -9.32 105.49
N ASP A 60 -14.35 -10.35 106.31
CA ASP A 60 -14.03 -10.20 107.74
C ASP A 60 -12.54 -9.86 107.94
N VAL A 61 -12.29 -8.68 108.49
CA VAL A 61 -10.94 -8.14 108.78
C VAL A 61 -10.16 -9.05 109.75
N GLU A 62 -10.82 -9.75 110.69
CA GLU A 62 -10.14 -10.68 111.60
C GLU A 62 -9.82 -12.01 110.91
N ALA A 63 -10.73 -12.53 110.06
CA ALA A 63 -10.48 -13.74 109.28
C ALA A 63 -9.32 -13.54 108.29
N PHE A 64 -9.28 -12.38 107.63
CA PHE A 64 -8.28 -12.03 106.62
C PHE A 64 -6.83 -12.08 107.16
N LYS A 65 -6.59 -11.75 108.44
CA LYS A 65 -5.25 -11.79 109.08
C LYS A 65 -4.60 -13.16 109.06
N TYR A 66 -5.39 -14.24 109.01
CA TYR A 66 -4.88 -15.60 109.11
C TYR A 66 -4.31 -16.13 107.79
N PHE A 67 -4.69 -15.53 106.65
CA PHE A 67 -4.24 -16.02 105.34
C PHE A 67 -3.77 -14.90 104.40
N THR A 68 -3.58 -13.67 104.88
CA THR A 68 -3.15 -12.49 104.09
C THR A 68 -1.93 -12.75 103.19
N ASN A 69 -0.94 -13.50 103.69
CA ASN A 69 0.31 -13.78 102.96
C ASN A 69 0.22 -14.96 101.97
N HIS A 70 -0.85 -15.75 102.02
CA HIS A 70 -0.98 -16.98 101.22
C HIS A 70 -2.21 -16.97 100.30
N GLY A 71 -3.14 -16.04 100.50
CA GLY A 71 -4.42 -15.98 99.81
C GLY A 71 -5.41 -17.07 100.22
N LEU A 72 -6.60 -16.99 99.64
CA LEU A 72 -7.62 -18.02 99.73
C LEU A 72 -7.45 -19.00 98.58
N LYS A 73 -7.15 -20.26 98.89
CA LYS A 73 -6.95 -21.33 97.90
C LYS A 73 -7.85 -22.52 98.22
N VAL A 74 -8.78 -22.83 97.32
CA VAL A 74 -9.73 -23.93 97.43
C VAL A 74 -9.50 -24.89 96.27
N CYS A 75 -9.41 -26.19 96.55
CA CYS A 75 -9.14 -27.22 95.55
C CYS A 75 -10.17 -28.34 95.66
N GLY A 76 -10.76 -28.78 94.54
CA GLY A 76 -11.60 -29.97 94.50
C GLY A 76 -12.94 -29.85 95.27
N ALA A 77 -13.53 -28.67 95.40
CA ALA A 77 -14.74 -28.46 96.20
C ALA A 77 -15.97 -28.05 95.38
N LYS A 78 -17.15 -28.48 95.82
CA LYS A 78 -18.45 -28.00 95.34
C LYS A 78 -18.90 -26.80 96.19
N ILE A 79 -18.88 -25.62 95.61
CA ILE A 79 -19.30 -24.37 96.24
C ILE A 79 -20.81 -24.22 96.07
N SER A 80 -21.54 -24.27 97.19
CA SER A 80 -23.00 -24.22 97.25
C SER A 80 -23.49 -22.82 97.63
N GLY A 81 -24.35 -22.25 96.79
CA GLY A 81 -24.88 -20.88 96.89
C GLY A 81 -24.11 -19.86 96.04
N GLU A 82 -24.64 -18.64 95.97
CA GLU A 82 -24.03 -17.50 95.24
C GLU A 82 -22.83 -16.96 96.04
N LEU A 83 -21.66 -16.86 95.38
CA LEU A 83 -20.47 -16.22 95.96
C LEU A 83 -20.48 -14.74 95.57
N ASN A 84 -20.86 -13.87 96.50
CA ASN A 84 -20.93 -12.44 96.27
C ASN A 84 -19.80 -11.69 96.99
N LEU A 85 -18.88 -11.13 96.21
CA LEU A 85 -17.76 -10.28 96.65
C LEU A 85 -17.85 -8.89 96.02
N GLU A 86 -19.06 -8.41 95.74
CA GLU A 86 -19.28 -7.11 95.10
C GLU A 86 -18.64 -5.96 95.92
N PHE A 87 -17.82 -5.14 95.26
CA PHE A 87 -17.03 -4.03 95.80
C PHE A 87 -16.08 -4.39 96.96
N VAL A 88 -15.78 -5.68 97.16
CA VAL A 88 -14.85 -6.13 98.21
C VAL A 88 -13.41 -5.82 97.83
N LYS A 89 -12.64 -5.27 98.78
CA LYS A 89 -11.18 -5.09 98.65
C LYS A 89 -10.46 -6.26 99.30
N PHE A 90 -10.07 -7.23 98.49
CA PHE A 90 -9.39 -8.45 98.90
C PHE A 90 -7.95 -8.46 98.38
N GLU A 91 -7.03 -7.81 99.10
CA GLU A 91 -5.63 -7.61 98.67
C GLU A 91 -4.76 -8.88 98.82
N SER A 92 -5.22 -10.03 98.32
CA SER A 92 -4.47 -11.30 98.32
C SER A 92 -4.91 -12.21 97.15
N LEU A 93 -4.39 -13.43 97.08
CA LEU A 93 -4.68 -14.40 96.00
C LEU A 93 -6.05 -15.06 96.22
N LEU A 94 -6.88 -15.16 95.17
CA LEU A 94 -8.18 -15.83 95.19
C LEU A 94 -8.19 -17.00 94.20
N TYR A 95 -7.89 -18.21 94.67
CA TYR A 95 -7.75 -19.40 93.82
C TYR A 95 -8.81 -20.46 94.13
N PHE A 96 -9.46 -20.92 93.08
CA PHE A 96 -10.33 -22.08 93.03
C PHE A 96 -9.80 -23.00 91.93
N THR A 97 -9.42 -24.23 92.29
CA THR A 97 -8.87 -25.20 91.34
C THR A 97 -9.72 -26.46 91.36
N GLU A 98 -10.11 -26.96 90.18
CA GLU A 98 -10.93 -28.18 90.05
C GLU A 98 -12.22 -28.12 90.90
N CYS A 99 -12.84 -26.94 91.04
CA CYS A 99 -14.03 -26.70 91.85
C CYS A 99 -15.31 -26.69 91.01
N VAL A 100 -16.48 -26.83 91.65
CA VAL A 100 -17.81 -26.68 90.99
C VAL A 100 -18.64 -25.66 91.72
N PHE A 101 -19.13 -24.64 91.04
CA PHE A 101 -20.04 -23.64 91.60
C PHE A 101 -21.48 -23.95 91.18
N THR A 102 -22.43 -23.94 92.13
CA THR A 102 -23.84 -24.23 91.83
C THR A 102 -24.63 -23.02 91.34
N GLU A 103 -24.12 -21.80 91.55
CA GLU A 103 -24.76 -20.51 91.21
C GLU A 103 -23.72 -19.56 90.61
N LYS A 104 -24.14 -18.36 90.17
CA LYS A 104 -23.25 -17.31 89.60
C LYS A 104 -22.25 -16.82 90.67
N ILE A 105 -21.05 -16.45 90.23
CA ILE A 105 -20.04 -15.78 91.06
C ILE A 105 -20.13 -14.28 90.79
N ILE A 106 -20.26 -13.44 91.82
CA ILE A 106 -20.30 -11.98 91.69
C ILE A 106 -19.01 -11.40 92.27
N LEU A 107 -18.16 -10.83 91.42
CA LEU A 107 -16.90 -10.14 91.74
C LEU A 107 -16.93 -8.66 91.30
N LYS A 108 -18.12 -8.13 91.00
CA LYS A 108 -18.30 -6.79 90.45
C LYS A 108 -17.64 -5.71 91.32
N GLY A 109 -16.76 -4.90 90.73
CA GLY A 109 -16.02 -3.83 91.41
C GLY A 109 -15.05 -4.30 92.50
N ALA A 110 -14.77 -5.61 92.61
CA ALA A 110 -13.84 -6.14 93.60
C ALA A 110 -12.38 -5.78 93.26
N LYS A 111 -11.52 -5.72 94.27
CA LYS A 111 -10.07 -5.51 94.11
C LYS A 111 -9.30 -6.71 94.61
N VAL A 112 -8.52 -7.37 93.75
CA VAL A 112 -7.84 -8.65 94.06
C VAL A 112 -6.38 -8.64 93.59
N GLU A 113 -5.47 -9.34 94.28
CA GLU A 113 -4.08 -9.45 93.81
C GLU A 113 -4.00 -10.38 92.59
N GLU A 114 -4.62 -11.57 92.65
CA GLU A 114 -4.68 -12.51 91.53
C GLU A 114 -5.90 -13.42 91.66
N VAL A 115 -6.55 -13.75 90.54
CA VAL A 115 -7.75 -14.60 90.52
C VAL A 115 -7.48 -15.84 89.68
N LYS A 116 -7.85 -17.02 90.18
CA LYS A 116 -7.65 -18.30 89.50
C LYS A 116 -8.87 -19.21 89.66
N PHE A 117 -9.34 -19.76 88.56
CA PHE A 117 -10.44 -20.74 88.50
C PHE A 117 -10.05 -22.03 87.74
N ASP A 118 -8.75 -22.35 87.64
CA ASP A 118 -8.24 -23.46 86.82
C ASP A 118 -9.03 -24.76 86.97
N GLY A 119 -9.46 -25.34 85.84
CA GLY A 119 -10.22 -26.59 85.81
C GLY A 119 -11.53 -26.57 86.59
N SER A 120 -12.06 -25.41 86.96
CA SER A 120 -13.33 -25.31 87.69
C SER A 120 -14.51 -25.18 86.75
N HIS A 121 -15.67 -25.70 87.15
CA HIS A 121 -16.94 -25.53 86.43
C HIS A 121 -17.83 -24.51 87.15
N VAL A 122 -18.26 -23.46 86.45
CA VAL A 122 -19.08 -22.37 86.98
C VAL A 122 -20.39 -22.23 86.20
N VAL A 123 -21.41 -21.65 86.85
CA VAL A 123 -22.65 -21.25 86.16
C VAL A 123 -22.44 -19.95 85.37
N GLY A 124 -21.64 -19.03 85.90
CA GLY A 124 -21.28 -17.76 85.28
C GLY A 124 -20.49 -16.91 86.27
N ILE A 125 -19.85 -15.84 85.77
CA ILE A 125 -19.04 -14.93 86.58
C ILE A 125 -19.42 -13.50 86.20
N ASP A 126 -19.90 -12.71 87.15
CA ASP A 126 -20.06 -11.26 87.00
C ASP A 126 -18.90 -10.54 87.69
N ALA A 127 -17.88 -10.22 86.92
CA ALA A 127 -16.68 -9.49 87.33
C ALA A 127 -16.59 -8.12 86.65
N GLU A 128 -17.73 -7.47 86.40
CA GLU A 128 -17.80 -6.11 85.89
C GLU A 128 -16.98 -5.14 86.78
N LEU A 129 -16.11 -4.32 86.19
CA LEU A 129 -15.25 -3.34 86.88
C LEU A 129 -14.28 -3.94 87.91
N ILE A 130 -13.98 -5.24 87.85
CA ILE A 130 -12.98 -5.85 88.75
C ILE A 130 -11.59 -5.25 88.52
N GLU A 131 -10.83 -5.00 89.59
CA GLU A 131 -9.41 -4.63 89.53
C GLU A 131 -8.56 -5.80 90.01
N VAL A 132 -7.84 -6.45 89.11
CA VAL A 132 -6.87 -7.52 89.44
C VAL A 132 -5.46 -6.99 89.22
N ARG A 133 -4.62 -6.96 90.26
CA ARG A 133 -3.25 -6.41 90.14
C ARG A 133 -2.32 -7.31 89.32
N GLY A 134 -2.46 -8.62 89.46
CA GLY A 134 -1.76 -9.67 88.74
C GLY A 134 -2.63 -10.24 87.64
N ASN A 135 -2.70 -11.58 87.56
CA ASN A 135 -3.34 -12.30 86.46
C ASN A 135 -4.77 -12.77 86.78
N LEU A 136 -5.55 -13.01 85.74
CA LEU A 136 -6.82 -13.72 85.79
C LEU A 136 -6.68 -15.05 85.04
N TYR A 137 -6.72 -16.15 85.77
CA TYR A 137 -6.55 -17.51 85.23
C TYR A 137 -7.88 -18.24 85.17
N LEU A 138 -8.36 -18.54 83.97
CA LEU A 138 -9.55 -19.32 83.63
C LEU A 138 -9.15 -20.48 82.68
N HIS A 139 -8.06 -21.20 82.99
CA HIS A 139 -7.43 -22.17 82.08
C HIS A 139 -7.55 -23.63 82.58
N ASN A 140 -6.93 -24.58 81.87
CA ASN A 140 -6.88 -26.02 82.23
C ASN A 140 -8.26 -26.67 82.40
N ASP A 141 -9.07 -26.75 81.35
CA ASP A 141 -10.42 -27.34 81.36
C ASP A 141 -11.43 -26.57 82.24
N PHE A 142 -11.23 -25.27 82.43
CA PHE A 142 -12.25 -24.39 83.00
C PHE A 142 -13.53 -24.41 82.13
N GLN A 143 -14.71 -24.49 82.75
CA GLN A 143 -15.99 -24.48 82.05
C GLN A 143 -16.96 -23.46 82.64
N SER A 144 -17.56 -22.61 81.80
CA SER A 144 -18.71 -21.77 82.16
C SER A 144 -19.94 -22.19 81.38
N LYS A 145 -21.09 -22.36 82.05
CA LYS A 145 -22.40 -22.66 81.42
C LYS A 145 -23.28 -21.43 81.19
N GLY A 146 -22.70 -20.25 81.36
CA GLY A 146 -23.37 -18.97 81.23
C GLY A 146 -22.35 -17.84 81.13
N GLU A 147 -22.86 -16.61 81.09
CA GLU A 147 -22.07 -15.40 80.88
C GLU A 147 -20.89 -15.26 81.88
N VAL A 148 -19.72 -14.96 81.31
CA VAL A 148 -18.58 -14.38 82.04
C VAL A 148 -18.44 -12.91 81.65
N ASN A 149 -18.75 -12.00 82.57
CA ASN A 149 -18.70 -10.56 82.38
C ASN A 149 -17.43 -9.97 83.06
N LEU A 150 -16.56 -9.38 82.26
CA LEU A 150 -15.33 -8.65 82.61
C LEU A 150 -15.39 -7.19 82.09
N SER A 151 -16.59 -6.65 81.87
CA SER A 151 -16.77 -5.31 81.32
C SER A 151 -16.12 -4.25 82.21
N GLY A 152 -15.26 -3.41 81.64
CA GLY A 152 -14.51 -2.38 82.37
C GLY A 152 -13.50 -2.91 83.39
N ALA A 153 -13.18 -4.21 83.37
CA ALA A 153 -12.18 -4.80 84.26
C ALA A 153 -10.78 -4.22 83.99
N THR A 154 -9.97 -4.06 85.02
CA THR A 154 -8.56 -3.67 84.93
C THR A 154 -7.67 -4.79 85.43
N ILE A 155 -6.89 -5.40 84.54
CA ILE A 155 -5.99 -6.53 84.83
C ILE A 155 -4.54 -6.08 84.64
N GLY A 156 -3.77 -6.08 85.72
CA GLY A 156 -2.37 -5.64 85.71
C GLY A 156 -1.39 -6.64 85.09
N GLY A 157 -1.79 -7.91 84.98
CA GLY A 157 -1.08 -9.00 84.31
C GLY A 157 -1.79 -9.45 83.03
N GLN A 158 -1.98 -10.77 82.88
CA GLN A 158 -2.64 -11.41 81.74
C GLN A 158 -4.01 -11.99 82.10
N VAL A 159 -4.88 -12.15 81.10
CA VAL A 159 -6.08 -12.99 81.17
C VAL A 159 -5.78 -14.27 80.39
N ASP A 160 -5.83 -15.42 81.05
CA ASP A 160 -5.44 -16.69 80.48
C ASP A 160 -6.61 -17.67 80.54
N CYS A 161 -7.16 -17.96 79.36
CA CYS A 161 -8.27 -18.89 79.16
C CYS A 161 -7.82 -20.11 78.35
N ILE A 162 -6.55 -20.52 78.39
CA ILE A 162 -6.06 -21.65 77.61
C ILE A 162 -6.81 -22.95 77.97
N LYS A 163 -7.24 -23.73 76.95
CA LYS A 163 -8.00 -24.98 77.12
C LYS A 163 -9.26 -24.80 77.98
N SER A 164 -10.05 -23.76 77.72
CA SER A 164 -11.29 -23.50 78.46
C SER A 164 -12.52 -23.56 77.55
N HIS A 165 -13.70 -23.73 78.14
CA HIS A 165 -14.96 -23.83 77.43
C HIS A 165 -16.01 -22.89 78.03
N PHE A 166 -16.46 -21.92 77.26
CA PHE A 166 -17.47 -20.95 77.63
C PHE A 166 -18.72 -21.24 76.79
N SER A 167 -19.84 -21.63 77.41
CA SER A 167 -21.06 -21.98 76.70
C SER A 167 -22.24 -21.15 77.20
N ASN A 168 -22.74 -20.27 76.33
CA ASN A 168 -23.96 -19.49 76.46
C ASN A 168 -24.56 -19.22 75.06
N PRO A 169 -25.03 -20.27 74.34
CA PRO A 169 -25.25 -20.22 72.89
C PRO A 169 -26.35 -19.25 72.43
N GLU A 170 -27.27 -18.87 73.30
CA GLU A 170 -28.37 -17.93 72.97
C GLU A 170 -28.03 -16.46 73.29
N GLU A 171 -26.91 -16.19 73.97
CA GLU A 171 -26.49 -14.86 74.43
C GLU A 171 -24.94 -14.69 74.36
N ASP A 172 -24.36 -13.88 75.25
CA ASP A 172 -22.92 -13.64 75.35
C ASP A 172 -22.22 -14.71 76.22
N ALA A 173 -21.22 -15.38 75.67
CA ALA A 173 -20.38 -16.31 76.41
C ALA A 173 -19.34 -15.56 77.27
N LEU A 174 -18.77 -14.49 76.72
CA LEU A 174 -17.78 -13.64 77.36
C LEU A 174 -18.00 -12.16 76.98
N ILE A 175 -18.28 -11.30 77.95
CA ILE A 175 -18.40 -9.85 77.77
C ILE A 175 -17.21 -9.18 78.45
N ALA A 176 -16.26 -8.64 77.69
CA ALA A 176 -15.06 -7.99 78.19
C ALA A 176 -14.89 -6.60 77.55
N GLU A 177 -16.00 -5.88 77.42
CA GLU A 177 -16.04 -4.55 76.81
C GLU A 177 -15.28 -3.52 77.65
N LYS A 178 -14.45 -2.69 76.99
CA LYS A 178 -13.63 -1.66 77.64
C LYS A 178 -12.72 -2.19 78.76
N MET A 179 -12.39 -3.48 78.71
CA MET A 179 -11.43 -4.09 79.61
C MET A 179 -10.02 -3.54 79.32
N GLU A 180 -9.25 -3.26 80.36
CA GLU A 180 -7.85 -2.87 80.27
C GLU A 180 -6.95 -4.01 80.78
N VAL A 181 -6.12 -4.58 79.90
CA VAL A 181 -5.15 -5.63 80.25
C VAL A 181 -3.75 -5.12 79.91
N LYS A 182 -2.89 -5.01 80.93
CA LYS A 182 -1.52 -4.49 80.72
C LYS A 182 -0.64 -5.43 79.89
N SER A 183 -0.85 -6.75 80.02
CA SER A 183 -0.12 -7.77 79.26
C SER A 183 -1.02 -8.36 78.16
N SER A 184 -1.44 -9.61 78.27
CA SER A 184 -2.01 -10.37 77.15
C SER A 184 -3.32 -11.03 77.52
N VAL A 185 -4.15 -11.29 76.51
CA VAL A 185 -5.35 -12.14 76.60
C VAL A 185 -5.12 -13.38 75.76
N PHE A 186 -5.17 -14.55 76.38
CA PHE A 186 -4.94 -15.85 75.74
C PHE A 186 -6.26 -16.64 75.65
N LEU A 187 -6.80 -16.77 74.45
CA LEU A 187 -7.98 -17.57 74.08
C LEU A 187 -7.55 -18.69 73.11
N ARG A 188 -6.49 -19.42 73.45
CA ARG A 188 -5.73 -20.29 72.53
C ARG A 188 -5.61 -21.73 73.01
N GLU A 189 -5.06 -22.57 72.13
CA GLU A 189 -4.72 -23.98 72.38
C GLU A 189 -5.93 -24.77 72.92
N GLY A 190 -7.03 -24.84 72.15
CA GLY A 190 -8.24 -25.57 72.54
C GLY A 190 -9.25 -24.77 73.36
N PHE A 191 -9.16 -23.43 73.36
CA PHE A 191 -10.23 -22.55 73.82
C PHE A 191 -11.50 -22.76 72.98
N LYS A 192 -12.68 -22.80 73.62
CA LYS A 192 -13.98 -22.92 72.95
C LYS A 192 -14.99 -21.93 73.51
N ALA A 193 -15.66 -21.16 72.66
CA ALA A 193 -16.78 -20.32 73.02
C ALA A 193 -18.02 -20.64 72.16
N GLU A 194 -19.15 -20.90 72.80
CA GLU A 194 -20.48 -21.02 72.18
C GLU A 194 -21.34 -19.84 72.65
N GLY A 195 -21.69 -18.92 71.75
CA GLY A 195 -22.20 -17.59 72.08
C GLY A 195 -21.17 -16.49 71.79
N ARG A 196 -21.60 -15.22 71.80
CA ARG A 196 -20.73 -14.10 71.40
C ARG A 196 -19.60 -13.86 72.42
N VAL A 197 -18.39 -13.59 71.90
CA VAL A 197 -17.25 -13.08 72.68
C VAL A 197 -17.02 -11.60 72.34
N SER A 198 -17.29 -10.68 73.27
CA SER A 198 -17.15 -9.24 73.08
C SER A 198 -15.91 -8.69 73.80
N LEU A 199 -15.00 -8.05 73.06
CA LEU A 199 -13.84 -7.28 73.57
C LEU A 199 -13.88 -5.83 73.08
N SER A 200 -15.09 -5.32 72.81
CA SER A 200 -15.31 -3.99 72.21
C SER A 200 -14.66 -2.88 73.03
N GLY A 201 -13.85 -2.04 72.39
CA GLY A 201 -13.15 -0.93 73.04
C GLY A 201 -12.15 -1.32 74.13
N ALA A 202 -11.77 -2.59 74.24
CA ALA A 202 -10.76 -3.04 75.19
C ALA A 202 -9.35 -2.52 74.80
N THR A 203 -8.48 -2.34 75.80
CA THR A 203 -7.06 -1.99 75.59
C THR A 203 -6.19 -3.13 76.11
N ILE A 204 -5.47 -3.80 75.21
CA ILE A 204 -4.72 -5.03 75.50
C ILE A 204 -3.29 -4.91 74.94
N GLY A 205 -2.32 -5.61 75.53
CA GLY A 205 -0.99 -5.79 74.93
C GLY A 205 -1.04 -6.71 73.72
N LEU A 206 -1.35 -8.00 73.91
CA LEU A 206 -1.48 -9.04 72.87
C LEU A 206 -2.82 -9.77 73.01
N LEU A 207 -3.53 -10.01 71.91
CA LEU A 207 -4.67 -10.92 71.86
C LEU A 207 -4.30 -12.15 71.04
N ASP A 208 -4.24 -13.31 71.69
CA ASP A 208 -3.85 -14.56 71.04
C ASP A 208 -4.99 -15.58 71.13
N CYS A 209 -5.61 -15.86 70.00
CA CYS A 209 -6.70 -16.82 69.82
C CYS A 209 -6.26 -18.05 69.01
N SER A 210 -4.96 -18.34 68.91
CA SER A 210 -4.46 -19.42 68.04
C SER A 210 -5.05 -20.79 68.45
N ASP A 211 -5.51 -21.61 67.50
CA ASP A 211 -6.21 -22.89 67.80
C ASP A 211 -7.46 -22.71 68.72
N GLY A 212 -8.11 -21.54 68.66
CA GLY A 212 -9.36 -21.24 69.37
C GLY A 212 -10.60 -21.46 68.48
N HIS A 213 -11.69 -21.95 69.07
CA HIS A 213 -12.96 -22.20 68.37
C HIS A 213 -14.07 -21.28 68.91
N PHE A 214 -14.68 -20.49 68.04
CA PHE A 214 -15.72 -19.52 68.39
C PHE A 214 -16.96 -19.82 67.54
N SER A 215 -18.11 -20.08 68.15
CA SER A 215 -19.35 -20.40 67.44
C SER A 215 -20.50 -19.51 67.92
N ASN A 216 -21.02 -18.71 67.00
CA ASN A 216 -22.26 -17.95 67.10
C ASN A 216 -22.84 -17.76 65.67
N PRO A 217 -23.42 -18.81 65.06
CA PRO A 217 -23.67 -18.87 63.63
C PRO A 217 -24.61 -17.78 63.09
N GLU A 218 -25.57 -17.33 63.90
CA GLU A 218 -26.57 -16.32 63.54
C GLU A 218 -26.14 -14.88 63.91
N GLY A 219 -24.92 -14.70 64.43
CA GLY A 219 -24.46 -13.43 64.99
C GLY A 219 -22.95 -13.21 64.91
N ASP A 220 -22.42 -12.50 65.90
CA ASP A 220 -20.98 -12.22 66.02
C ASP A 220 -20.33 -13.29 66.89
N ALA A 221 -19.40 -14.07 66.32
CA ALA A 221 -18.60 -15.03 67.08
C ALA A 221 -17.55 -14.30 67.94
N LEU A 222 -16.92 -13.28 67.35
CA LEU A 222 -15.90 -12.45 68.01
C LEU A 222 -16.13 -10.97 67.65
N PHE A 223 -16.48 -10.16 68.66
CA PHE A 223 -16.83 -8.75 68.52
C PHE A 223 -15.76 -7.86 69.18
N THR A 224 -14.83 -7.33 68.38
CA THR A 224 -13.69 -6.51 68.86
C THR A 224 -13.67 -5.10 68.28
N GLN A 225 -14.86 -4.53 68.05
CA GLN A 225 -14.98 -3.19 67.48
C GLN A 225 -14.21 -2.14 68.32
N GLY A 226 -13.37 -1.34 67.66
CA GLY A 226 -12.61 -0.27 68.31
C GLY A 226 -11.58 -0.74 69.35
N ILE A 227 -11.17 -2.01 69.33
CA ILE A 227 -10.15 -2.54 70.25
C ILE A 227 -8.78 -1.88 69.99
N GLU A 228 -8.04 -1.57 71.05
CA GLU A 228 -6.63 -1.14 70.96
C GLU A 228 -5.72 -2.28 71.43
N VAL A 229 -4.96 -2.86 70.51
CA VAL A 229 -3.99 -3.92 70.79
C VAL A 229 -2.58 -3.41 70.48
N LYS A 230 -1.75 -3.26 71.51
CA LYS A 230 -0.43 -2.61 71.37
C LYS A 230 0.54 -3.42 70.51
N ASP A 231 0.52 -4.74 70.66
CA ASP A 231 1.36 -5.70 69.96
C ASP A 231 0.60 -6.36 68.82
N SER A 232 0.03 -7.55 68.99
CA SER A 232 -0.51 -8.33 67.87
C SER A 232 -1.88 -8.93 68.17
N VAL A 233 -2.64 -9.21 67.13
CA VAL A 233 -3.83 -10.08 67.17
C VAL A 233 -3.53 -11.34 66.37
N PHE A 234 -3.58 -12.50 67.01
CA PHE A 234 -3.33 -13.80 66.40
C PHE A 234 -4.65 -14.59 66.32
N LEU A 235 -5.13 -14.80 65.10
CA LEU A 235 -6.27 -15.64 64.74
C LEU A 235 -5.79 -16.78 63.81
N ARG A 236 -4.72 -17.46 64.22
CA ARG A 236 -3.92 -18.35 63.36
C ARG A 236 -3.83 -19.79 63.86
N GLU A 237 -3.14 -20.64 63.11
CA GLU A 237 -2.77 -22.01 63.50
C GLU A 237 -4.00 -22.83 63.92
N GLY A 238 -5.01 -22.91 63.04
CA GLY A 238 -6.25 -23.67 63.31
C GLY A 238 -7.32 -22.91 64.08
N PHE A 239 -7.26 -21.57 64.12
CA PHE A 239 -8.38 -20.75 64.59
C PHE A 239 -9.66 -21.01 63.76
N GLU A 240 -10.79 -21.21 64.42
CA GLU A 240 -12.09 -21.41 63.78
C GLU A 240 -13.14 -20.44 64.34
N ALA A 241 -13.83 -19.71 63.45
CA ALA A 241 -14.97 -18.88 63.78
C ALA A 241 -16.17 -19.21 62.89
N GLU A 242 -17.27 -19.66 63.50
CA GLU A 242 -18.58 -19.82 62.87
C GLU A 242 -19.48 -18.65 63.32
N GLY A 243 -19.77 -17.72 62.42
CA GLY A 243 -20.33 -16.40 62.72
C GLY A 243 -19.35 -15.27 62.37
N ARG A 244 -19.80 -14.02 62.48
CA ARG A 244 -19.01 -12.85 62.06
C ARG A 244 -17.88 -12.53 63.05
N VAL A 245 -16.69 -12.24 62.52
CA VAL A 245 -15.57 -11.65 63.29
C VAL A 245 -15.45 -10.16 62.96
N ILE A 246 -15.52 -9.28 63.97
CA ILE A 246 -15.47 -7.82 63.80
C ILE A 246 -14.20 -7.25 64.45
N LEU A 247 -13.39 -6.55 63.64
CA LEU A 247 -12.21 -5.76 64.02
C LEU A 247 -12.33 -4.28 63.56
N SER A 248 -13.53 -3.84 63.17
CA SER A 248 -13.72 -2.49 62.62
C SER A 248 -13.28 -1.39 63.59
N GLY A 249 -12.53 -0.42 63.08
CA GLY A 249 -11.98 0.70 63.84
C GLY A 249 -10.92 0.32 64.88
N ALA A 250 -10.41 -0.92 64.86
CA ALA A 250 -9.36 -1.36 65.77
C ALA A 250 -8.01 -0.71 65.45
N THR A 251 -7.17 -0.54 66.46
CA THR A 251 -5.76 -0.13 66.31
C THR A 251 -4.86 -1.26 66.81
N ILE A 252 -4.09 -1.87 65.92
CA ILE A 252 -3.33 -3.10 66.18
C ILE A 252 -1.88 -2.92 65.71
N GLY A 253 -0.91 -3.59 66.34
CA GLY A 253 0.44 -3.67 65.77
C GLY A 253 0.48 -4.58 64.55
N LEU A 254 0.26 -5.89 64.72
CA LEU A 254 0.19 -6.90 63.64
C LEU A 254 -1.14 -7.67 63.68
N LEU A 255 -1.77 -7.93 62.52
CA LEU A 255 -2.91 -8.85 62.41
C LEU A 255 -2.47 -10.11 61.64
N ASP A 256 -2.50 -11.27 62.30
CA ASP A 256 -2.09 -12.53 61.71
C ASP A 256 -3.22 -13.56 61.82
N CYS A 257 -3.80 -13.90 60.68
CA CYS A 257 -4.85 -14.91 60.54
C CYS A 257 -4.36 -16.13 59.75
N SER A 258 -3.06 -16.40 59.71
CA SER A 258 -2.51 -17.52 58.95
C SER A 258 -3.11 -18.88 59.35
N ASP A 259 -3.53 -19.70 58.40
CA ASP A 259 -4.21 -20.99 58.68
C ASP A 259 -5.48 -20.84 59.57
N GLY A 260 -6.17 -19.70 59.49
CA GLY A 260 -7.46 -19.46 60.15
C GLY A 260 -8.66 -19.78 59.25
N HIS A 261 -9.76 -20.23 59.84
CA HIS A 261 -11.03 -20.55 59.18
C HIS A 261 -12.18 -19.69 59.70
N PHE A 262 -12.78 -18.91 58.81
CA PHE A 262 -13.86 -17.97 59.11
C PHE A 262 -15.08 -18.33 58.25
N SER A 263 -16.22 -18.64 58.86
CA SER A 263 -17.44 -19.00 58.14
C SER A 263 -18.62 -18.16 58.58
N ASN A 264 -19.14 -17.36 57.64
CA ASN A 264 -20.43 -16.67 57.70
C ASN A 264 -21.00 -16.50 56.28
N PRO A 265 -21.51 -17.58 55.66
CA PRO A 265 -21.80 -17.63 54.21
C PRO A 265 -22.83 -16.60 53.72
N GLU A 266 -23.75 -16.15 54.59
CA GLU A 266 -24.79 -15.17 54.24
C GLU A 266 -24.35 -13.71 54.44
N GLY A 267 -23.19 -13.46 55.06
CA GLY A 267 -22.74 -12.12 55.45
C GLY A 267 -21.22 -11.91 55.38
N ASP A 268 -20.71 -11.22 56.39
CA ASP A 268 -19.27 -10.93 56.55
C ASP A 268 -18.63 -12.00 57.42
N ALA A 269 -17.64 -12.72 56.90
CA ALA A 269 -16.82 -13.64 57.68
C ALA A 269 -15.83 -12.86 58.56
N LEU A 270 -15.22 -11.81 58.00
CA LEU A 270 -14.29 -10.91 58.66
C LEU A 270 -14.57 -9.46 58.27
N LEU A 271 -14.98 -8.64 59.23
CA LEU A 271 -15.28 -7.22 59.07
C LEU A 271 -14.24 -6.38 59.81
N ALA A 272 -13.26 -5.85 59.09
CA ALA A 272 -12.14 -5.07 59.60
C ALA A 272 -12.06 -3.69 58.91
N GLU A 273 -13.20 -3.01 58.83
CA GLU A 273 -13.30 -1.70 58.16
C GLU A 273 -12.66 -0.59 59.00
N SER A 274 -11.95 0.34 58.36
CA SER A 274 -11.21 1.43 58.99
C SER A 274 -10.22 0.97 60.08
N ILE A 275 -9.69 -0.25 59.97
CA ILE A 275 -8.67 -0.77 60.89
C ILE A 275 -7.32 -0.08 60.65
N GLU A 276 -6.61 0.26 61.73
CA GLU A 276 -5.23 0.76 61.67
C GLU A 276 -4.27 -0.33 62.17
N VAL A 277 -3.43 -0.85 61.26
CA VAL A 277 -2.42 -1.87 61.55
C VAL A 277 -1.04 -1.28 61.37
N LYS A 278 -0.21 -1.26 62.41
CA LYS A 278 1.11 -0.59 62.37
C LYS A 278 2.12 -1.31 61.49
N THR A 279 2.05 -2.63 61.42
CA THR A 279 2.92 -3.48 60.60
C THR A 279 2.09 -4.17 59.52
N ASP A 280 1.95 -5.48 59.55
CA ASP A 280 1.44 -6.29 58.45
C ASP A 280 0.07 -6.90 58.75
N VAL A 281 -0.65 -7.26 57.68
CA VAL A 281 -1.85 -8.09 57.75
C VAL A 281 -1.57 -9.38 56.99
N PHE A 282 -1.67 -10.52 57.67
CA PHE A 282 -1.45 -11.85 57.10
C PHE A 282 -2.75 -12.63 57.03
N LEU A 283 -3.23 -12.89 55.81
CA LEU A 283 -4.37 -13.77 55.48
C LEU A 283 -3.88 -14.91 54.57
N ARG A 284 -2.79 -15.56 54.98
CA ARG A 284 -1.97 -16.46 54.15
C ARG A 284 -1.87 -17.87 54.73
N GLU A 285 -1.15 -18.76 54.06
CA GLU A 285 -0.90 -20.13 54.54
C GLU A 285 -2.21 -20.88 54.79
N SER A 286 -2.98 -21.14 53.73
CA SER A 286 -4.27 -21.86 53.79
C SER A 286 -5.40 -21.19 54.59
N PHE A 287 -5.32 -19.87 54.82
CA PHE A 287 -6.45 -19.06 55.31
C PHE A 287 -7.72 -19.33 54.50
N LYS A 288 -8.87 -19.49 55.17
CA LYS A 288 -10.18 -19.74 54.54
C LYS A 288 -11.24 -18.80 55.08
N ALA A 289 -11.95 -18.14 54.18
CA ALA A 289 -13.14 -17.36 54.49
C ALA A 289 -14.32 -17.76 53.60
N GLU A 290 -15.42 -18.16 54.21
CA GLU A 290 -16.72 -18.36 53.58
C GLU A 290 -17.65 -17.19 53.95
N GLY A 291 -17.90 -16.29 53.03
CA GLY A 291 -18.49 -14.96 53.28
C GLY A 291 -17.54 -13.83 52.90
N ARG A 292 -17.97 -12.59 53.04
CA ARG A 292 -17.15 -11.41 52.66
C ARG A 292 -16.05 -11.15 53.70
N VAL A 293 -14.84 -10.87 53.21
CA VAL A 293 -13.75 -10.27 54.00
C VAL A 293 -13.64 -8.80 53.61
N SER A 294 -13.80 -7.86 54.56
CA SER A 294 -13.72 -6.42 54.31
C SER A 294 -12.60 -5.78 55.14
N LEU A 295 -11.67 -5.12 54.46
CA LEU A 295 -10.62 -4.25 54.99
C LEU A 295 -10.75 -2.86 54.35
N SER A 296 -11.99 -2.44 54.06
CA SER A 296 -12.27 -1.15 53.44
C SER A 296 -11.78 -0.02 54.34
N GLU A 297 -11.17 1.01 53.73
CA GLU A 297 -10.63 2.18 54.42
C GLU A 297 -9.55 1.86 55.48
N ALA A 298 -8.96 0.66 55.44
CA ALA A 298 -7.91 0.25 56.36
C ALA A 298 -6.58 0.99 56.07
N THR A 299 -5.79 1.23 57.11
CA THR A 299 -4.41 1.74 57.00
C THR A 299 -3.43 0.69 57.51
N ILE A 300 -2.54 0.22 56.63
CA ILE A 300 -1.55 -0.82 56.92
C ILE A 300 -0.15 -0.23 56.76
N GLY A 301 0.61 -0.20 57.86
CA GLY A 301 1.97 0.37 57.90
C GLY A 301 3.04 -0.47 57.19
N GLY A 302 2.76 -1.74 56.93
CA GLY A 302 3.56 -2.73 56.20
C GLY A 302 2.81 -3.29 54.99
N GLN A 303 2.75 -4.61 54.84
CA GLN A 303 2.14 -5.30 53.71
C GLN A 303 0.79 -5.95 54.05
N LEU A 304 -0.06 -6.12 53.04
CA LEU A 304 -1.21 -7.01 53.08
C LEU A 304 -0.86 -8.25 52.27
N ASP A 305 -0.71 -9.39 52.94
CA ASP A 305 -0.35 -10.65 52.29
C ASP A 305 -1.46 -11.69 52.47
N CYS A 306 -2.13 -11.97 51.36
CA CYS A 306 -3.17 -12.99 51.25
C CYS A 306 -2.69 -14.23 50.46
N SER A 307 -1.39 -14.43 50.28
CA SER A 307 -0.87 -15.55 49.49
C SER A 307 -1.34 -16.91 50.03
N ASP A 308 -1.71 -17.83 49.15
CA ASP A 308 -2.29 -19.14 49.53
C ASP A 308 -3.61 -19.02 50.34
N GLY A 309 -4.29 -17.88 50.28
CA GLY A 309 -5.60 -17.67 50.91
C GLY A 309 -6.78 -18.07 49.99
N HIS A 310 -7.86 -18.56 50.60
CA HIS A 310 -9.09 -19.00 49.96
C HIS A 310 -10.28 -18.15 50.43
N PHE A 311 -10.84 -17.36 49.52
CA PHE A 311 -11.96 -16.45 49.78
C PHE A 311 -13.16 -16.89 48.92
N SER A 312 -14.24 -17.35 49.54
CA SER A 312 -15.44 -17.79 48.82
C SER A 312 -16.65 -16.98 49.24
N ASN A 313 -17.20 -16.23 48.29
CA ASN A 313 -18.51 -15.60 48.37
C ASN A 313 -19.15 -15.55 46.95
N PRO A 314 -19.57 -16.72 46.41
CA PRO A 314 -19.87 -16.85 44.99
C PRO A 314 -20.94 -15.87 44.49
N GLY A 315 -20.61 -15.09 43.47
CA GLY A 315 -21.51 -14.12 42.86
C GLY A 315 -21.75 -12.83 43.65
N LYS A 316 -21.14 -12.69 44.84
CA LYS A 316 -21.07 -11.51 45.72
C LYS A 316 -19.60 -11.06 45.86
N ASP A 317 -19.28 -10.28 46.90
CA ASP A 317 -17.93 -9.76 47.17
C ASP A 317 -17.16 -10.71 48.10
N ALA A 318 -16.06 -11.28 47.62
CA ALA A 318 -15.21 -12.18 48.40
C ALA A 318 -14.20 -11.41 49.25
N LEU A 319 -13.55 -10.40 48.65
CA LEU A 319 -12.59 -9.53 49.32
C LEU A 319 -12.84 -8.07 48.93
N ASN A 320 -13.04 -7.21 49.94
CA ASN A 320 -13.23 -5.78 49.77
C ASN A 320 -12.10 -5.01 50.48
N ILE A 321 -11.16 -4.47 49.72
CA ILE A 321 -10.06 -3.60 50.18
C ILE A 321 -10.15 -2.24 49.49
N GLN A 322 -11.37 -1.73 49.30
CA GLN A 322 -11.62 -0.39 48.77
C GLN A 322 -11.01 0.70 49.67
N ASN A 323 -10.46 1.77 49.08
CA ASN A 323 -9.87 2.92 49.78
C ASN A 323 -8.78 2.55 50.79
N ILE A 324 -8.14 1.38 50.64
CA ILE A 324 -7.09 0.94 51.54
C ILE A 324 -5.80 1.74 51.32
N GLU A 325 -5.11 2.10 52.39
CA GLU A 325 -3.75 2.64 52.35
C GLU A 325 -2.76 1.58 52.86
N VAL A 326 -1.92 1.05 51.98
CA VAL A 326 -0.87 0.08 52.32
C VAL A 326 0.48 0.70 52.02
N LYS A 327 1.31 0.93 53.05
CA LYS A 327 2.66 1.52 52.83
C LYS A 327 3.60 0.56 52.10
N GLY A 328 3.43 -0.74 52.31
CA GLY A 328 4.14 -1.82 51.65
C GLY A 328 3.41 -2.36 50.42
N SER A 329 3.46 -3.67 50.22
CA SER A 329 2.90 -4.34 49.05
C SER A 329 1.60 -5.07 49.37
N VAL A 330 0.80 -5.34 48.34
CA VAL A 330 -0.38 -6.20 48.42
C VAL A 330 -0.11 -7.49 47.64
N PHE A 331 -0.26 -8.65 48.28
CA PHE A 331 -0.05 -9.96 47.66
C PHE A 331 -1.38 -10.73 47.60
N LEU A 332 -1.87 -10.96 46.38
CA LEU A 332 -3.05 -11.77 46.04
C LEU A 332 -2.64 -12.89 45.07
N GLY A 333 -1.47 -13.47 45.30
CA GLY A 333 -0.81 -14.44 44.41
C GLY A 333 -0.35 -15.69 45.15
N ASN A 334 0.48 -16.52 44.51
CA ASN A 334 0.95 -17.81 45.05
C ASN A 334 -0.24 -18.68 45.53
N ASP A 335 -1.02 -19.21 44.58
CA ASP A 335 -2.19 -20.07 44.85
C ASP A 335 -3.38 -19.41 45.58
N PHE A 336 -3.39 -18.07 45.72
CA PHE A 336 -4.56 -17.30 46.14
C PHE A 336 -5.79 -17.65 45.28
N LYS A 337 -6.95 -17.86 45.93
CA LYS A 337 -8.22 -18.16 45.26
C LYS A 337 -9.34 -17.25 45.77
N ALA A 338 -10.01 -16.56 44.85
CA ALA A 338 -11.23 -15.82 45.12
C ALA A 338 -12.38 -16.32 44.24
N GLU A 339 -13.43 -16.83 44.87
CA GLU A 339 -14.71 -17.14 44.24
C GLU A 339 -15.71 -16.04 44.58
N GLY A 340 -15.86 -15.06 43.70
CA GLY A 340 -16.55 -13.80 43.96
C GLY A 340 -15.71 -12.61 43.52
N ARG A 341 -16.24 -11.40 43.69
CA ARG A 341 -15.58 -10.16 43.29
C ARG A 341 -14.50 -9.76 44.30
N VAL A 342 -13.32 -9.38 43.80
CA VAL A 342 -12.25 -8.72 44.58
C VAL A 342 -12.23 -7.23 44.26
N ILE A 343 -12.38 -6.38 45.26
CA ILE A 343 -12.50 -4.93 45.13
C ILE A 343 -11.24 -4.26 45.73
N LEU A 344 -10.51 -3.51 44.91
CA LEU A 344 -9.38 -2.66 45.26
C LEU A 344 -9.61 -1.20 44.83
N LEU A 345 -10.86 -0.78 44.63
CA LEU A 345 -11.21 0.56 44.15
C LEU A 345 -10.50 1.65 44.96
N GLU A 346 -9.80 2.57 44.27
CA GLU A 346 -9.09 3.71 44.88
C GLU A 346 -8.03 3.33 45.95
N ALA A 347 -7.51 2.10 45.92
CA ALA A 347 -6.43 1.67 46.80
C ALA A 347 -5.10 2.41 46.54
N ASN A 348 -4.40 2.78 47.61
CA ASN A 348 -3.06 3.36 47.56
C ASN A 348 -2.02 2.36 48.10
N ILE A 349 -1.16 1.86 47.22
CA ILE A 349 -0.18 0.82 47.50
C ILE A 349 1.23 1.39 47.31
N GLY A 350 1.95 1.53 48.41
CA GLY A 350 3.31 2.09 48.45
C GLY A 350 4.39 1.18 47.83
N GLY A 351 4.10 -0.12 47.68
CA GLY A 351 4.92 -1.13 47.05
C GLY A 351 4.31 -1.65 45.74
N GLN A 352 4.31 -2.98 45.58
CA GLN A 352 3.75 -3.67 44.40
C GLN A 352 2.37 -4.26 44.70
N LEU A 353 1.55 -4.41 43.66
CA LEU A 353 0.38 -5.30 43.68
C LEU A 353 0.76 -6.57 42.95
N ASN A 354 0.90 -7.68 43.66
CA ASN A 354 1.30 -8.96 43.09
C ASN A 354 0.15 -9.97 43.17
N CYS A 355 -0.46 -10.26 42.03
CA CYS A 355 -1.48 -11.29 41.88
C CYS A 355 -0.94 -12.51 41.09
N SER A 356 0.37 -12.64 40.90
CA SER A 356 0.94 -13.74 40.10
C SER A 356 0.54 -15.08 40.70
N ASP A 357 0.19 -16.04 39.85
CA ASP A 357 -0.27 -17.38 40.26
C ASP A 357 -1.59 -17.39 41.07
N GLY A 358 -2.35 -16.29 41.08
CA GLY A 358 -3.69 -16.22 41.70
C GLY A 358 -4.83 -16.62 40.74
N HIS A 359 -5.93 -17.13 41.30
CA HIS A 359 -7.15 -17.50 40.59
C HIS A 359 -8.35 -16.68 41.08
N PHE A 360 -8.93 -15.90 40.18
CA PHE A 360 -10.07 -15.02 40.44
C PHE A 360 -11.25 -15.49 39.58
N SER A 361 -12.35 -15.90 40.19
CA SER A 361 -13.52 -16.40 39.46
C SER A 361 -14.80 -15.67 39.87
N ASN A 362 -15.35 -14.93 38.93
CA ASN A 362 -16.71 -14.40 38.98
C ASN A 362 -17.32 -14.38 37.55
N PRO A 363 -17.62 -15.56 36.98
CA PRO A 363 -17.87 -15.71 35.55
C PRO A 363 -19.02 -14.83 35.03
N GLY A 364 -18.76 -14.08 33.96
CA GLY A 364 -19.73 -13.18 33.34
C GLY A 364 -20.02 -11.89 34.13
N LYS A 365 -19.30 -11.64 35.23
CA LYS A 365 -19.35 -10.44 36.07
C LYS A 365 -17.91 -9.90 36.27
N ASP A 366 -17.70 -9.08 37.30
CA ASP A 366 -16.41 -8.51 37.64
C ASP A 366 -15.61 -9.42 38.58
N ALA A 367 -14.44 -9.89 38.14
CA ALA A 367 -13.55 -10.70 38.96
C ALA A 367 -12.67 -9.81 39.84
N VAL A 368 -12.07 -8.77 39.26
CA VAL A 368 -11.18 -7.82 39.94
C VAL A 368 -11.55 -6.40 39.55
N ILE A 369 -11.91 -5.57 40.53
CA ILE A 369 -12.16 -4.12 40.35
C ILE A 369 -11.04 -3.34 41.02
N ALA A 370 -10.11 -2.84 40.23
CA ALA A 370 -8.95 -2.06 40.65
C ALA A 370 -8.91 -0.73 39.87
N GLU A 371 -10.06 -0.06 39.81
CA GLU A 371 -10.22 1.26 39.21
C GLU A 371 -9.54 2.33 40.07
N SER A 372 -8.87 3.28 39.42
CA SER A 372 -8.21 4.43 40.04
C SER A 372 -7.23 4.09 41.17
N ILE A 373 -6.62 2.90 41.13
CA ILE A 373 -5.58 2.53 42.10
C ILE A 373 -4.29 3.30 41.86
N GLU A 374 -3.55 3.60 42.92
CA GLU A 374 -2.19 4.12 42.84
C GLU A 374 -1.21 3.05 43.37
N VAL A 375 -0.33 2.55 42.51
CA VAL A 375 0.72 1.60 42.86
C VAL A 375 2.07 2.23 42.59
N LYS A 376 2.87 2.49 43.64
CA LYS A 376 4.16 3.17 43.47
C LYS A 376 5.22 2.31 42.75
N ALA A 377 5.07 1.00 42.75
CA ALA A 377 5.93 0.07 42.01
C ALA A 377 5.20 -0.58 40.82
N SER A 378 5.24 -1.90 40.70
CA SER A 378 4.66 -2.66 39.58
C SER A 378 3.39 -3.40 39.97
N VAL A 379 2.55 -3.69 38.98
CA VAL A 379 1.40 -4.60 39.08
C VAL A 379 1.75 -5.88 38.32
N PHE A 380 1.63 -7.03 38.98
CA PHE A 380 1.93 -8.34 38.41
C PHE A 380 0.68 -9.22 38.35
N LEU A 381 0.25 -9.55 37.12
CA LEU A 381 -0.84 -10.47 36.79
C LEU A 381 -0.28 -11.63 35.93
N SER A 382 0.81 -12.25 36.38
CA SER A 382 1.67 -13.12 35.57
C SER A 382 1.64 -14.60 35.99
N ASN A 383 2.38 -15.42 35.25
CA ASN A 383 2.54 -16.87 35.44
C ASN A 383 1.20 -17.60 35.30
N CYS A 384 0.75 -18.33 36.33
CA CYS A 384 -0.54 -19.02 36.31
C CYS A 384 -1.73 -18.12 36.68
N PHE A 385 -1.59 -16.78 36.63
CA PHE A 385 -2.70 -15.87 36.88
C PHE A 385 -3.89 -16.21 35.99
N LYS A 386 -5.06 -16.41 36.60
CA LYS A 386 -6.30 -16.72 35.90
C LYS A 386 -7.44 -15.86 36.42
N ALA A 387 -8.08 -15.11 35.53
CA ALA A 387 -9.29 -14.36 35.81
C ALA A 387 -10.45 -14.83 34.92
N GLU A 388 -11.54 -15.30 35.54
CA GLU A 388 -12.81 -15.60 34.89
C GLU A 388 -13.82 -14.49 35.25
N GLY A 389 -13.97 -13.52 34.36
CA GLY A 389 -14.67 -12.26 34.62
C GLY A 389 -13.82 -11.05 34.24
N LEU A 390 -14.37 -9.83 34.40
CA LEU A 390 -13.67 -8.59 34.11
C LEU A 390 -12.53 -8.34 35.11
N VAL A 391 -11.33 -8.01 34.60
CA VAL A 391 -10.27 -7.32 35.33
C VAL A 391 -10.28 -5.84 34.93
N ASN A 392 -10.71 -4.97 35.84
CA ASN A 392 -10.78 -3.52 35.64
C ASN A 392 -9.59 -2.82 36.30
N LEU A 393 -8.78 -2.11 35.50
CA LEU A 393 -7.65 -1.25 35.89
C LEU A 393 -7.83 0.18 35.33
N SER A 394 -9.05 0.61 35.04
CA SER A 394 -9.31 1.92 34.44
C SER A 394 -8.81 3.04 35.36
N GLY A 395 -8.08 4.00 34.79
CA GLY A 395 -7.54 5.14 35.53
C GLY A 395 -6.44 4.81 36.54
N ALA A 396 -5.94 3.56 36.58
CA ALA A 396 -4.87 3.19 37.50
C ALA A 396 -3.55 3.92 37.18
N ILE A 397 -2.79 4.27 38.22
CA ILE A 397 -1.46 4.87 38.13
C ILE A 397 -0.42 3.87 38.63
N ILE A 398 0.48 3.43 37.77
CA ILE A 398 1.50 2.42 38.05
C ILE A 398 2.90 3.04 37.90
N GLY A 399 3.68 2.99 38.97
CA GLY A 399 4.98 3.65 39.07
C GLY A 399 6.13 2.99 38.30
N ASP A 400 6.03 1.70 37.97
CA ASP A 400 6.98 0.98 37.10
C ASP A 400 6.27 0.21 35.98
N LYS A 401 5.85 -1.05 36.18
CA LYS A 401 5.34 -1.89 35.09
C LYS A 401 3.97 -2.51 35.38
N LEU A 402 3.20 -2.72 34.32
CA LEU A 402 2.09 -3.68 34.32
C LEU A 402 2.57 -4.95 33.60
N VAL A 403 2.62 -6.07 34.31
CA VAL A 403 3.17 -7.33 33.81
C VAL A 403 2.11 -8.42 33.83
N CYS A 404 1.65 -8.85 32.65
CA CYS A 404 0.66 -9.91 32.46
C CYS A 404 1.25 -11.11 31.70
N ILE A 405 2.53 -11.42 31.91
CA ILE A 405 3.22 -12.49 31.18
C ILE A 405 2.59 -13.84 31.54
N MET A 406 2.26 -14.66 30.53
CA MET A 406 1.58 -15.96 30.69
C MET A 406 0.18 -15.92 31.33
N GLY A 407 -0.39 -14.74 31.63
CA GLY A 407 -1.71 -14.62 32.28
C GLY A 407 -2.89 -15.02 31.38
N HIS A 408 -3.95 -15.57 31.98
CA HIS A 408 -5.18 -15.99 31.31
C HIS A 408 -6.38 -15.17 31.77
N PHE A 409 -6.94 -14.39 30.86
CA PHE A 409 -8.09 -13.51 31.10
C PHE A 409 -9.26 -14.00 30.26
N SER A 410 -10.40 -14.34 30.87
CA SER A 410 -11.58 -14.84 30.15
C SER A 410 -12.84 -14.11 30.59
N ASN A 411 -13.40 -13.33 29.67
CA ASN A 411 -14.74 -12.77 29.74
C ASN A 411 -15.32 -12.65 28.31
N PRO A 412 -15.72 -13.76 27.66
CA PRO A 412 -15.97 -13.80 26.21
C PRO A 412 -17.08 -12.88 25.69
N LYS A 413 -17.99 -12.41 26.57
CA LYS A 413 -19.10 -11.53 26.21
C LYS A 413 -18.86 -10.06 26.57
N GLY A 414 -17.67 -9.72 27.08
CA GLY A 414 -17.36 -8.37 27.56
C GLY A 414 -15.86 -8.07 27.50
N TYR A 415 -15.39 -7.30 28.47
CA TYR A 415 -13.98 -6.95 28.61
C TYR A 415 -13.27 -8.03 29.43
N ALA A 416 -12.21 -8.61 28.87
CA ALA A 416 -11.31 -9.48 29.62
C ALA A 416 -10.37 -8.64 30.50
N LEU A 417 -9.89 -7.52 29.94
CA LEU A 417 -9.07 -6.53 30.62
C LEU A 417 -9.51 -5.13 30.19
N PHE A 418 -9.94 -4.30 31.15
CA PHE A 418 -10.33 -2.92 30.92
C PHE A 418 -9.35 -1.99 31.63
N ALA A 419 -8.39 -1.44 30.88
CA ALA A 419 -7.33 -0.57 31.36
C ALA A 419 -7.34 0.77 30.59
N GLU A 420 -8.53 1.35 30.46
CA GLU A 420 -8.74 2.66 29.84
C GLU A 420 -8.10 3.76 30.71
N ASN A 421 -7.45 4.74 30.05
CA ASN A 421 -6.77 5.87 30.69
C ASN A 421 -5.76 5.49 31.78
N ILE A 422 -5.20 4.27 31.72
CA ILE A 422 -4.14 3.84 32.64
C ILE A 422 -2.86 4.64 32.41
N GLU A 423 -2.18 5.06 33.47
CA GLU A 423 -0.85 5.68 33.41
C GLU A 423 0.18 4.69 33.94
N VAL A 424 1.11 4.27 33.10
CA VAL A 424 2.22 3.37 33.46
C VAL A 424 3.53 4.09 33.18
N LYS A 425 4.29 4.46 34.22
CA LYS A 425 5.55 5.19 34.06
C LYS A 425 6.62 4.39 33.31
N GLY A 426 6.61 3.06 33.46
CA GLY A 426 7.45 2.13 32.72
C GLY A 426 6.68 1.44 31.60
N SER A 427 6.71 0.11 31.55
CA SER A 427 6.25 -0.68 30.40
C SER A 427 5.05 -1.56 30.71
N VAL A 428 4.26 -1.86 29.68
CA VAL A 428 3.15 -2.82 29.73
C VAL A 428 3.53 -4.09 28.95
N PHE A 429 3.40 -5.24 29.60
CA PHE A 429 3.77 -6.54 29.04
C PHE A 429 2.57 -7.49 29.00
N LEU A 430 2.00 -7.69 27.80
CA LEU A 430 0.93 -8.64 27.49
C LEU A 430 1.46 -9.74 26.57
N ARG A 431 2.59 -10.35 26.95
CA ARG A 431 3.43 -11.18 26.06
C ARG A 431 3.64 -12.59 26.60
N GLU A 432 4.34 -13.41 25.80
CA GLU A 432 4.82 -14.75 26.20
C GLU A 432 3.65 -15.64 26.71
N SER A 433 2.79 -16.10 25.79
CA SER A 433 1.60 -16.93 26.11
C SER A 433 0.48 -16.22 26.89
N PHE A 434 0.50 -14.89 26.97
CA PHE A 434 -0.66 -14.11 27.40
C PHE A 434 -1.90 -14.49 26.56
N LYS A 435 -3.03 -14.77 27.21
CA LYS A 435 -4.28 -15.12 26.54
C LYS A 435 -5.44 -14.29 27.08
N ALA A 436 -6.14 -13.61 26.18
CA ALA A 436 -7.37 -12.87 26.47
C ALA A 436 -8.52 -13.37 25.59
N GLU A 437 -9.57 -13.89 26.22
CA GLU A 437 -10.85 -14.22 25.58
C GLU A 437 -11.88 -13.17 25.98
N GLY A 438 -12.19 -12.25 25.06
CA GLY A 438 -12.89 -11.00 25.34
C GLY A 438 -12.04 -9.78 24.95
N LEU A 439 -12.60 -8.58 25.08
CA LEU A 439 -11.92 -7.34 24.67
C LEU A 439 -10.84 -6.93 25.69
N VAL A 440 -9.64 -6.60 25.19
CA VAL A 440 -8.63 -5.85 25.92
C VAL A 440 -8.67 -4.37 25.52
N ASN A 441 -8.92 -3.47 26.48
CA ASN A 441 -8.99 -2.02 26.24
C ASN A 441 -7.85 -1.28 26.93
N LEU A 442 -7.07 -0.53 26.16
CA LEU A 442 -5.96 0.36 26.56
C LEU A 442 -6.17 1.77 25.97
N SER A 443 -7.40 2.16 25.67
CA SER A 443 -7.72 3.46 25.08
C SER A 443 -7.29 4.59 26.02
N GLY A 444 -6.67 5.64 25.46
CA GLY A 444 -6.17 6.79 26.23
C GLY A 444 -5.03 6.48 27.21
N ALA A 445 -4.49 5.26 27.21
CA ALA A 445 -3.40 4.89 28.12
C ALA A 445 -2.11 5.68 27.81
N THR A 446 -1.36 6.02 28.85
CA THR A 446 -0.03 6.65 28.74
C THR A 446 1.03 5.68 29.28
N ILE A 447 1.94 5.25 28.41
CA ILE A 447 3.00 4.29 28.73
C ILE A 447 4.35 4.96 28.53
N GLY A 448 5.08 5.19 29.62
CA GLY A 448 6.41 5.84 29.60
C GLY A 448 7.52 4.99 28.98
N GLY A 449 7.31 3.68 28.86
CA GLY A 449 8.18 2.71 28.21
C GLY A 449 7.55 2.11 26.95
N GLN A 450 7.58 0.78 26.84
CA GLN A 450 7.07 0.04 25.67
C GLN A 450 5.74 -0.66 25.99
N LEU A 451 4.92 -0.87 24.95
CA LEU A 451 3.81 -1.82 24.97
C LEU A 451 4.25 -3.07 24.23
N SER A 452 4.36 -4.19 24.92
CA SER A 452 4.81 -5.45 24.34
C SER A 452 3.72 -6.51 24.44
N CYS A 453 3.15 -6.91 23.31
CA CYS A 453 2.17 -7.99 23.18
C CYS A 453 2.74 -9.23 22.46
N ASN A 454 4.06 -9.36 22.33
CA ASN A 454 4.69 -10.45 21.57
C ASN A 454 4.24 -11.85 22.00
N GLY A 455 3.85 -12.69 21.05
CA GLY A 455 3.35 -14.04 21.32
C GLY A 455 2.05 -14.08 22.13
N GLY A 456 1.34 -12.96 22.27
CA GLY A 456 0.04 -12.89 22.93
C GLY A 456 -1.11 -13.32 22.00
N HIS A 457 -2.14 -13.93 22.56
CA HIS A 457 -3.34 -14.36 21.86
C HIS A 457 -4.58 -13.61 22.38
N PHE A 458 -5.17 -12.82 21.50
CA PHE A 458 -6.34 -11.99 21.78
C PHE A 458 -7.49 -12.50 20.92
N SER A 459 -8.63 -12.86 21.53
CA SER A 459 -9.78 -13.40 20.79
C SER A 459 -11.08 -12.72 21.22
N ASN A 460 -11.73 -12.08 20.26
CA ASN A 460 -13.09 -11.54 20.33
C ASN A 460 -13.69 -11.49 18.91
N GLN A 461 -14.23 -12.64 18.46
CA GLN A 461 -14.54 -12.89 17.05
C GLN A 461 -15.60 -11.98 16.42
N GLN A 462 -16.45 -11.32 17.22
CA GLN A 462 -17.53 -10.46 16.74
C GLN A 462 -17.26 -8.96 16.96
N GLY A 463 -16.04 -8.58 17.36
CA GLY A 463 -15.71 -7.19 17.64
C GLY A 463 -14.21 -6.93 17.72
N TYR A 464 -13.81 -6.16 18.72
CA TYR A 464 -12.42 -5.76 18.93
C TYR A 464 -11.72 -6.75 19.87
N ALA A 465 -10.58 -7.29 19.43
CA ALA A 465 -9.71 -8.09 20.28
C ALA A 465 -8.82 -7.20 21.17
N LEU A 466 -8.33 -6.10 20.60
CA LEU A 466 -7.51 -5.10 21.28
C LEU A 466 -7.89 -3.70 20.81
N VAL A 467 -8.26 -2.82 21.74
CA VAL A 467 -8.50 -1.40 21.47
C VAL A 467 -7.45 -0.59 22.23
N ALA A 468 -6.67 0.21 21.52
CA ALA A 468 -5.68 1.13 22.07
C ALA A 468 -5.76 2.45 21.29
N GLN A 469 -6.97 3.02 21.25
CA GLN A 469 -7.22 4.31 20.60
C GLN A 469 -6.56 5.43 21.39
N ASN A 470 -5.94 6.37 20.68
CA ASN A 470 -5.25 7.53 21.27
C ASN A 470 -4.23 7.15 22.36
N ILE A 471 -3.70 5.92 22.32
CA ILE A 471 -2.67 5.48 23.26
C ILE A 471 -1.38 6.28 23.01
N GLU A 472 -0.72 6.72 24.07
CA GLU A 472 0.62 7.30 23.98
C GLU A 472 1.66 6.33 24.53
N VAL A 473 2.56 5.86 23.68
CA VAL A 473 3.68 4.99 24.06
C VAL A 473 4.98 5.72 23.76
N LYS A 474 5.77 6.05 24.78
CA LYS A 474 7.01 6.84 24.58
C LYS A 474 8.12 6.06 23.86
N SER A 475 8.09 4.72 23.92
CA SER A 475 9.03 3.83 23.23
C SER A 475 8.35 3.06 22.09
N ASN A 476 8.63 1.77 21.96
CA ASN A 476 8.14 0.89 20.90
C ASN A 476 6.81 0.21 21.27
N VAL A 477 6.04 -0.16 20.24
CA VAL A 477 4.90 -1.07 20.35
C VAL A 477 5.24 -2.36 19.62
N PHE A 478 5.07 -3.50 20.28
CA PHE A 478 5.36 -4.82 19.71
C PHE A 478 4.10 -5.69 19.67
N LEU A 479 3.63 -5.97 18.46
CA LEU A 479 2.56 -6.92 18.09
C LEU A 479 3.16 -8.02 17.18
N SER A 480 4.32 -8.55 17.58
CA SER A 480 5.16 -9.44 16.76
C SER A 480 5.34 -10.82 17.38
N ASP A 481 6.21 -11.64 16.79
CA ASP A 481 6.67 -12.92 17.34
C ASP A 481 5.50 -13.84 17.73
N ASP A 482 4.72 -14.30 16.75
CA ASP A 482 3.50 -15.12 16.92
C ASP A 482 2.34 -14.42 17.66
N PHE A 483 2.33 -13.09 17.71
CA PHE A 483 1.14 -12.33 18.10
C PHE A 483 -0.07 -12.75 17.25
N LYS A 484 -1.19 -13.05 17.89
CA LYS A 484 -2.43 -13.45 17.23
C LYS A 484 -3.62 -12.67 17.75
N ALA A 485 -4.34 -12.01 16.83
CA ALA A 485 -5.61 -11.34 17.11
C ALA A 485 -6.72 -11.93 16.23
N GLU A 486 -7.74 -12.50 16.88
CA GLU A 486 -9.01 -12.90 16.27
C GLU A 486 -10.08 -11.86 16.63
N GLY A 487 -10.36 -10.94 15.72
CA GLY A 487 -11.08 -9.70 15.98
C GLY A 487 -10.20 -8.48 15.62
N SER A 488 -10.79 -7.29 15.65
CA SER A 488 -10.08 -6.07 15.23
C SER A 488 -9.04 -5.61 16.25
N VAL A 489 -7.86 -5.19 15.77
CA VAL A 489 -6.86 -4.44 16.56
C VAL A 489 -6.94 -2.97 16.16
N ASN A 490 -7.26 -2.09 17.12
CA ASN A 490 -7.51 -0.68 16.87
C ASN A 490 -6.48 0.23 17.55
N LEU A 491 -5.62 0.84 16.74
CA LEU A 491 -4.58 1.81 17.08
C LEU A 491 -4.90 3.22 16.53
N PHE A 492 -6.17 3.52 16.28
CA PHE A 492 -6.59 4.83 15.77
C PHE A 492 -6.04 5.97 16.62
N GLY A 493 -5.38 6.94 15.98
CA GLY A 493 -4.82 8.12 16.65
C GLY A 493 -3.69 7.84 17.66
N ALA A 494 -3.14 6.62 17.68
CA ALA A 494 -2.06 6.27 18.61
C ALA A 494 -0.77 7.07 18.30
N THR A 495 -0.04 7.44 19.35
CA THR A 495 1.27 8.10 19.25
C THR A 495 2.36 7.17 19.79
N ILE A 496 3.30 6.78 18.92
CA ILE A 496 4.40 5.87 19.25
C ILE A 496 5.72 6.62 19.09
N GLY A 497 6.41 6.82 20.20
CA GLY A 497 7.70 7.53 20.24
C GLY A 497 8.86 6.76 19.59
N GLY A 498 8.72 5.45 19.45
CA GLY A 498 9.65 4.56 18.75
C GLY A 498 9.04 3.93 17.49
N GLN A 499 9.11 2.61 17.39
CA GLN A 499 8.71 1.78 16.25
C GLN A 499 7.43 0.98 16.56
N LEU A 500 6.65 0.70 15.52
CA LEU A 500 5.58 -0.28 15.56
C LEU A 500 6.04 -1.57 14.87
N TYR A 501 6.16 -2.63 15.64
CA TYR A 501 6.56 -3.95 15.16
C TYR A 501 5.36 -4.88 15.09
N CYS A 502 5.00 -5.35 13.90
CA CYS A 502 4.00 -6.39 13.68
C CYS A 502 4.57 -7.62 12.97
N SER A 503 5.89 -7.76 12.88
CA SER A 503 6.52 -8.85 12.14
C SER A 503 6.12 -10.21 12.70
N GLN A 504 5.81 -11.19 11.81
CA GLN A 504 5.28 -12.51 12.19
C GLN A 504 3.91 -12.48 12.91
N GLY A 505 3.23 -11.34 13.01
CA GLY A 505 1.90 -11.25 13.61
C GLY A 505 0.78 -11.74 12.68
N HIS A 506 -0.27 -12.30 13.26
CA HIS A 506 -1.47 -12.75 12.57
C HIS A 506 -2.71 -11.98 13.05
N PHE A 507 -3.29 -11.20 12.16
CA PHE A 507 -4.45 -10.35 12.41
C PHE A 507 -5.62 -10.88 11.56
N SER A 508 -6.72 -11.28 12.19
CA SER A 508 -7.86 -11.86 11.46
C SER A 508 -9.17 -11.21 11.89
N ASN A 509 -9.81 -10.50 10.97
CA ASN A 509 -11.17 -10.01 11.04
C ASN A 509 -11.77 -9.99 9.61
N LYS A 510 -12.16 -11.17 9.13
CA LYS A 510 -12.33 -11.48 7.70
C LYS A 510 -13.33 -10.63 6.93
N GLU A 511 -14.31 -10.04 7.59
CA GLU A 511 -15.37 -9.24 6.96
C GLU A 511 -15.21 -7.73 7.19
N GLU A 512 -14.24 -7.32 8.02
CA GLU A 512 -14.06 -5.92 8.42
C GLU A 512 -12.56 -5.54 8.48
N THR A 513 -12.18 -4.71 9.46
CA THR A 513 -10.81 -4.22 9.65
C THR A 513 -10.07 -5.12 10.63
N ALA A 514 -8.97 -5.73 10.17
CA ALA A 514 -8.10 -6.56 11.00
C ALA A 514 -7.14 -5.70 11.83
N LEU A 515 -6.58 -4.65 11.22
CA LEU A 515 -5.70 -3.67 11.88
C LEU A 515 -6.11 -2.26 11.47
N ASN A 516 -6.65 -1.49 12.40
CA ASN A 516 -6.96 -0.08 12.22
C ASN A 516 -5.86 0.78 12.82
N ALA A 517 -4.99 1.36 12.00
CA ALA A 517 -3.93 2.28 12.40
C ALA A 517 -4.08 3.62 11.64
N GLU A 518 -5.34 4.04 11.43
CA GLU A 518 -5.67 5.34 10.87
C GLU A 518 -5.17 6.48 11.77
N SER A 519 -4.60 7.51 11.14
CA SER A 519 -4.02 8.69 11.80
C SER A 519 -2.99 8.36 12.90
N ILE A 520 -2.34 7.19 12.83
CA ILE A 520 -1.27 6.84 13.76
C ILE A 520 -0.04 7.72 13.52
N GLU A 521 0.61 8.19 14.59
CA GLU A 521 1.91 8.85 14.53
C GLU A 521 2.99 7.90 15.08
N VAL A 522 3.94 7.52 14.23
CA VAL A 522 5.09 6.69 14.61
C VAL A 522 6.36 7.47 14.31
N LYS A 523 7.12 7.85 15.36
CA LYS A 523 8.31 8.69 15.18
C LYS A 523 9.46 7.99 14.43
N ALA A 524 9.46 6.66 14.38
CA ALA A 524 10.43 5.87 13.63
C ALA A 524 9.75 5.07 12.50
N SER A 525 9.89 3.74 12.49
CA SER A 525 9.42 2.85 11.42
C SER A 525 8.25 1.97 11.85
N VAL A 526 7.45 1.56 10.86
CA VAL A 526 6.40 0.55 10.98
C VAL A 526 6.83 -0.70 10.21
N PHE A 527 6.79 -1.87 10.86
CA PHE A 527 7.16 -3.16 10.28
C PHE A 527 5.97 -4.11 10.22
N LEU A 528 5.44 -4.34 9.02
CA LEU A 528 4.42 -5.33 8.68
C LEU A 528 5.05 -6.45 7.82
N SER A 529 6.19 -6.97 8.27
CA SER A 529 7.09 -7.81 7.47
C SER A 529 7.25 -9.24 7.98
N ASN A 530 8.00 -10.07 7.26
CA ASN A 530 8.44 -11.41 7.68
C ASN A 530 7.27 -12.29 8.14
N CYS A 531 6.47 -12.79 7.19
CA CYS A 531 5.30 -13.62 7.49
C CYS A 531 4.17 -12.92 8.26
N PHE A 532 4.17 -11.59 8.33
CA PHE A 532 2.99 -10.83 8.73
C PHE A 532 1.79 -11.26 7.89
N LYS A 533 0.66 -11.56 8.55
CA LYS A 533 -0.57 -11.99 7.89
C LYS A 533 -1.76 -11.18 8.39
N ALA A 534 -2.44 -10.51 7.47
CA ALA A 534 -3.71 -9.85 7.73
C ALA A 534 -4.82 -10.45 6.87
N GLU A 535 -5.88 -10.95 7.53
CA GLU A 535 -7.13 -11.39 6.91
C GLU A 535 -8.23 -10.37 7.24
N GLY A 536 -8.50 -9.43 6.34
CA GLY A 536 -9.29 -8.22 6.58
C GLY A 536 -8.50 -6.96 6.17
N LEU A 537 -9.12 -5.78 6.31
CA LEU A 537 -8.48 -4.51 5.96
C LEU A 537 -7.33 -4.17 6.95
N VAL A 538 -6.19 -3.74 6.41
CA VAL A 538 -5.16 -2.97 7.14
C VAL A 538 -5.29 -1.50 6.77
N ASN A 539 -5.73 -0.67 7.71
CA ASN A 539 -5.93 0.76 7.52
C ASN A 539 -4.74 1.56 8.10
N LEU A 540 -4.09 2.35 7.27
CA LEU A 540 -3.01 3.30 7.58
C LEU A 540 -3.31 4.69 7.00
N SER A 541 -4.58 5.01 6.73
CA SER A 541 -4.96 6.29 6.15
C SER A 541 -4.57 7.45 7.06
N GLY A 542 -3.93 8.47 6.49
CA GLY A 542 -3.46 9.65 7.23
C GLY A 542 -2.35 9.37 8.26
N ALA A 543 -1.75 8.18 8.26
CA ALA A 543 -0.66 7.86 9.18
C ALA A 543 0.60 8.70 8.89
N ILE A 544 1.35 9.05 9.94
CA ILE A 544 2.62 9.77 9.87
C ILE A 544 3.74 8.86 10.38
N ILE A 545 4.68 8.51 9.52
CA ILE A 545 5.79 7.59 9.82
C ILE A 545 7.13 8.32 9.63
N GLY A 546 7.92 8.39 10.70
CA GLY A 546 9.15 9.18 10.75
C GLY A 546 10.35 8.61 10.01
N ASP A 547 10.36 7.32 9.66
CA ASP A 547 11.38 6.68 8.82
C ASP A 547 10.74 5.78 7.73
N LYS A 548 10.49 4.49 7.98
CA LYS A 548 10.07 3.55 6.93
C LYS A 548 8.77 2.84 7.23
N LEU A 549 8.01 2.55 6.17
CA LEU A 549 6.97 1.52 6.17
C LEU A 549 7.51 0.28 5.47
N VAL A 550 7.63 -0.82 6.19
CA VAL A 550 8.27 -2.06 5.71
C VAL A 550 7.25 -3.21 5.71
N CYS A 551 6.82 -3.66 4.54
CA CYS A 551 5.89 -4.78 4.36
C CYS A 551 6.54 -5.98 3.65
N ILE A 552 7.87 -6.13 3.76
CA ILE A 552 8.63 -7.20 3.09
C ILE A 552 8.11 -8.58 3.50
N MET A 553 7.83 -9.47 2.54
CA MET A 553 7.26 -10.80 2.77
C MET A 553 5.92 -10.81 3.57
N GLY A 554 5.16 -9.71 3.54
CA GLY A 554 3.84 -9.63 4.18
C GLY A 554 2.71 -10.17 3.29
N HIS A 555 1.68 -10.76 3.90
CA HIS A 555 0.48 -11.28 3.24
C HIS A 555 -0.77 -10.54 3.70
N PHE A 556 -1.38 -9.78 2.79
CA PHE A 556 -2.57 -8.97 3.03
C PHE A 556 -3.72 -9.55 2.21
N SER A 557 -4.81 -9.93 2.86
CA SER A 557 -5.93 -10.61 2.21
C SER A 557 -7.26 -9.98 2.59
N ASN A 558 -7.85 -9.24 1.66
CA ASN A 558 -9.24 -8.79 1.69
C ASN A 558 -9.82 -8.76 0.26
N PRO A 559 -10.16 -9.92 -0.33
CA PRO A 559 -10.45 -10.02 -1.76
C PRO A 559 -11.65 -9.20 -2.26
N LYS A 560 -12.57 -8.80 -1.37
CA LYS A 560 -13.78 -8.02 -1.70
C LYS A 560 -13.60 -6.52 -1.44
N GLY A 561 -12.45 -6.07 -0.95
CA GLY A 561 -12.23 -4.68 -0.55
C GLY A 561 -10.76 -4.28 -0.60
N TYR A 562 -10.35 -3.48 0.38
CA TYR A 562 -8.98 -3.00 0.52
C TYR A 562 -8.17 -3.99 1.35
N ALA A 563 -7.09 -4.51 0.77
CA ALA A 563 -6.10 -5.29 1.51
C ALA A 563 -5.21 -4.35 2.36
N LEU A 564 -4.86 -3.20 1.79
CA LEU A 564 -4.10 -2.13 2.44
C LEU A 564 -4.64 -0.78 2.01
N PHE A 565 -5.14 0.01 2.95
CA PHE A 565 -5.64 1.37 2.71
C PHE A 565 -4.72 2.37 3.40
N ALA A 566 -3.85 3.03 2.63
CA ALA A 566 -2.85 3.98 3.10
C ALA A 566 -2.97 5.31 2.33
N GLU A 567 -4.21 5.79 2.18
CA GLU A 567 -4.50 7.09 1.56
C GLU A 567 -3.93 8.24 2.40
N ASN A 568 -3.32 9.23 1.75
CA ASN A 568 -2.71 10.41 2.38
C ASN A 568 -1.67 10.07 3.48
N ILE A 569 -1.03 8.89 3.42
CA ILE A 569 0.04 8.54 4.35
C ILE A 569 1.27 9.42 4.11
N GLU A 570 1.89 9.90 5.18
CA GLU A 570 3.17 10.61 5.14
C GLU A 570 4.28 9.70 5.69
N VAL A 571 5.26 9.35 4.85
CA VAL A 571 6.42 8.55 5.24
C VAL A 571 7.67 9.37 4.95
N LYS A 572 8.40 9.81 5.97
CA LYS A 572 9.60 10.67 5.78
C LYS A 572 10.74 9.95 5.07
N GLY A 573 10.85 8.63 5.23
CA GLY A 573 11.77 7.76 4.51
C GLY A 573 11.06 6.97 3.42
N SER A 574 11.22 5.64 3.39
CA SER A 574 10.83 4.80 2.24
C SER A 574 9.69 3.82 2.56
N VAL A 575 8.93 3.46 1.53
CA VAL A 575 7.90 2.43 1.58
C VAL A 575 8.36 1.19 0.82
N PHE A 576 8.32 0.03 1.47
CA PHE A 576 8.79 -1.24 0.92
C PHE A 576 7.66 -2.29 0.89
N LEU A 577 7.09 -2.52 -0.29
CA LEU A 577 6.10 -3.56 -0.60
C LEU A 577 6.72 -4.64 -1.51
N ARG A 578 7.92 -5.12 -1.15
CA ARG A 578 8.80 -5.91 -2.01
C ARG A 578 9.09 -7.30 -1.45
N GLU A 579 9.85 -8.10 -2.22
CA GLU A 579 10.39 -9.40 -1.79
C GLU A 579 9.27 -10.34 -1.29
N SER A 580 8.46 -10.88 -2.23
CA SER A 580 7.33 -11.77 -1.92
C SER A 580 6.19 -11.15 -1.12
N PHE A 581 6.09 -9.82 -1.07
CA PHE A 581 4.86 -9.14 -0.66
C PHE A 581 3.67 -9.63 -1.49
N LYS A 582 2.55 -9.95 -0.84
CA LYS A 582 1.32 -10.39 -1.50
C LYS A 582 0.12 -9.65 -0.96
N ALA A 583 -0.65 -9.05 -1.88
CA ALA A 583 -1.92 -8.40 -1.59
C ALA A 583 -3.04 -9.01 -2.46
N GLU A 584 -4.04 -9.60 -1.81
CA GLU A 584 -5.30 -10.04 -2.44
C GLU A 584 -6.41 -9.03 -2.07
N GLY A 585 -6.78 -8.16 -3.00
CA GLY A 585 -7.57 -6.96 -2.76
C GLY A 585 -6.81 -5.69 -3.15
N LEU A 586 -7.46 -4.53 -3.03
CA LEU A 586 -6.90 -3.25 -3.43
C LEU A 586 -5.84 -2.74 -2.43
N VAL A 587 -4.68 -2.33 -2.93
CA VAL A 587 -3.71 -1.48 -2.23
C VAL A 587 -3.87 -0.02 -2.66
N ASN A 588 -4.19 0.87 -1.73
CA ASN A 588 -4.37 2.31 -1.99
C ASN A 588 -3.29 3.15 -1.28
N LEU A 589 -2.57 3.95 -2.05
CA LEU A 589 -1.53 4.92 -1.67
C LEU A 589 -1.82 6.30 -2.27
N SER A 590 -3.08 6.60 -2.57
CA SER A 590 -3.47 7.88 -3.18
C SER A 590 -3.12 9.05 -2.28
N GLY A 591 -2.56 10.12 -2.85
CA GLY A 591 -2.14 11.32 -2.10
C GLY A 591 -1.00 11.09 -1.10
N ALA A 592 -0.36 9.92 -1.10
CA ALA A 592 0.74 9.64 -0.17
C ALA A 592 1.97 10.52 -0.47
N THR A 593 2.70 10.91 0.58
CA THR A 593 3.97 11.63 0.49
C THR A 593 5.09 10.75 1.04
N ILE A 594 6.04 10.38 0.17
CA ILE A 594 7.16 9.49 0.51
C ILE A 594 8.48 10.26 0.31
N GLY A 595 9.18 10.53 1.40
CA GLY A 595 10.43 11.29 1.38
C GLY A 595 11.64 10.52 0.80
N GLY A 596 11.53 9.19 0.70
CA GLY A 596 12.49 8.29 0.06
C GLY A 596 11.91 7.64 -1.20
N GLN A 597 12.01 6.32 -1.30
CA GLN A 597 11.55 5.53 -2.45
C GLN A 597 10.28 4.73 -2.14
N LEU A 598 9.48 4.45 -3.18
CA LEU A 598 8.45 3.42 -3.16
C LEU A 598 8.98 2.20 -3.91
N SER A 599 9.19 1.09 -3.20
CA SER A 599 9.72 -0.14 -3.79
C SER A 599 8.72 -1.28 -3.65
N CYS A 600 8.17 -1.73 -4.77
CA CYS A 600 7.28 -2.89 -4.88
C CYS A 600 7.94 -4.10 -5.58
N ASN A 601 9.27 -4.13 -5.70
CA ASN A 601 9.97 -5.18 -6.45
C ASN A 601 9.61 -6.60 -6.00
N GLY A 602 9.28 -7.48 -6.95
CA GLY A 602 8.88 -8.86 -6.66
C GLY A 602 7.58 -8.99 -5.85
N GLY A 603 6.77 -7.93 -5.74
CA GLY A 603 5.47 -7.96 -5.10
C GLY A 603 4.36 -8.47 -6.03
N HIS A 604 3.36 -9.13 -5.45
CA HIS A 604 2.19 -9.66 -6.15
C HIS A 604 0.92 -8.97 -5.65
N PHE A 605 0.25 -8.25 -6.54
CA PHE A 605 -0.98 -7.52 -6.29
C PHE A 605 -2.09 -8.14 -7.14
N SER A 606 -3.18 -8.62 -6.53
CA SER A 606 -4.27 -9.26 -7.26
C SER A 606 -5.63 -8.70 -6.83
N ASN A 607 -6.34 -8.13 -7.82
CA ASN A 607 -7.72 -7.71 -7.76
C ASN A 607 -8.34 -7.74 -9.18
N GLN A 608 -8.69 -8.95 -9.63
CA GLN A 608 -8.94 -9.26 -11.05
C GLN A 608 -10.07 -8.48 -11.73
N GLN A 609 -11.01 -7.89 -10.98
CA GLN A 609 -12.14 -7.12 -11.52
C GLN A 609 -12.05 -5.62 -11.22
N GLY A 610 -10.93 -5.14 -10.67
CA GLY A 610 -10.79 -3.76 -10.26
C GLY A 610 -9.33 -3.28 -10.25
N TYR A 611 -9.00 -2.53 -9.21
CA TYR A 611 -7.71 -1.88 -9.05
C TYR A 611 -6.79 -2.74 -8.15
N ALA A 612 -5.62 -3.10 -8.64
CA ALA A 612 -4.63 -3.83 -7.86
C ALA A 612 -3.80 -2.89 -6.98
N LEU A 613 -3.38 -1.76 -7.55
CA LEU A 613 -2.60 -0.72 -6.88
C LEU A 613 -3.06 0.66 -7.36
N VAL A 614 -3.52 1.52 -6.44
CA VAL A 614 -3.87 2.91 -6.73
C VAL A 614 -2.90 3.81 -5.99
N ALA A 615 -2.10 4.57 -6.72
CA ALA A 615 -1.15 5.56 -6.20
C ALA A 615 -1.33 6.87 -6.99
N GLN A 616 -2.58 7.34 -7.04
CA GLN A 616 -2.95 8.58 -7.73
C GLN A 616 -2.41 9.80 -6.95
N ASN A 617 -1.85 10.78 -7.66
CA ASN A 617 -1.27 11.99 -7.06
C ASN A 617 -0.24 11.72 -5.94
N ILE A 618 0.44 10.57 -5.99
CA ILE A 618 1.49 10.24 -5.02
C ILE A 618 2.71 11.14 -5.26
N GLU A 619 3.33 11.63 -4.19
CA GLU A 619 4.62 12.33 -4.27
C GLU A 619 5.72 11.43 -3.69
N VAL A 620 6.70 11.05 -4.51
CA VAL A 620 7.87 10.25 -4.12
C VAL A 620 9.12 11.05 -4.42
N LYS A 621 9.87 11.45 -3.40
CA LYS A 621 11.06 12.33 -3.60
C LYS A 621 12.22 11.63 -4.29
N SER A 622 12.28 10.29 -4.23
CA SER A 622 13.28 9.47 -4.91
C SER A 622 12.62 8.62 -6.00
N ASN A 623 12.86 7.31 -6.01
CA ASN A 623 12.46 6.41 -7.10
C ASN A 623 11.17 5.64 -6.78
N VAL A 624 10.47 5.23 -7.85
CA VAL A 624 9.40 4.24 -7.79
C VAL A 624 9.84 2.99 -8.53
N PHE A 625 9.86 1.84 -7.84
CA PHE A 625 10.26 0.56 -8.41
C PHE A 625 9.09 -0.44 -8.40
N LEU A 626 8.62 -0.80 -9.59
CA LEU A 626 7.67 -1.86 -9.90
C LEU A 626 8.37 -2.95 -10.74
N SER A 627 9.56 -3.37 -10.31
CA SER A 627 10.50 -4.19 -11.10
C SER A 627 10.69 -5.60 -10.52
N ASP A 628 11.58 -6.38 -11.13
CA ASP A 628 12.09 -7.66 -10.61
C ASP A 628 10.98 -8.63 -10.19
N ASP A 629 10.22 -9.15 -11.16
CA ASP A 629 9.08 -10.05 -10.96
C ASP A 629 7.86 -9.43 -10.24
N PHE A 630 7.77 -8.10 -10.22
CA PHE A 630 6.52 -7.41 -9.87
C PHE A 630 5.36 -7.94 -10.74
N LYS A 631 4.24 -8.30 -10.10
CA LYS A 631 3.04 -8.79 -10.78
C LYS A 631 1.79 -8.07 -10.28
N ALA A 632 1.04 -7.46 -11.19
CA ALA A 632 -0.26 -6.86 -10.93
C ALA A 632 -1.35 -7.50 -11.82
N GLU A 633 -2.35 -8.10 -11.18
CA GLU A 633 -3.60 -8.58 -11.80
C GLU A 633 -4.74 -7.61 -11.43
N GLY A 634 -5.06 -6.69 -12.33
CA GLY A 634 -5.89 -5.51 -12.06
C GLY A 634 -5.17 -4.23 -12.49
N GLU A 635 -5.86 -3.09 -12.48
CA GLU A 635 -5.27 -1.82 -12.90
C GLU A 635 -4.25 -1.29 -11.87
N VAL A 636 -3.12 -0.79 -12.37
CA VAL A 636 -2.14 0.01 -11.61
C VAL A 636 -2.29 1.48 -12.00
N ILE A 637 -2.67 2.33 -11.05
CA ILE A 637 -2.85 3.78 -11.26
C ILE A 637 -1.69 4.55 -10.64
N LEU A 638 -1.01 5.35 -11.45
CA LEU A 638 0.00 6.35 -11.07
C LEU A 638 -0.38 7.74 -11.57
N SER A 639 -1.62 7.97 -12.01
CA SER A 639 -2.04 9.23 -12.62
C SER A 639 -1.74 10.43 -11.72
N GLY A 640 -1.08 11.45 -12.27
CA GLY A 640 -0.68 12.65 -11.54
C GLY A 640 0.46 12.45 -10.53
N ALA A 641 1.13 11.29 -10.51
CA ALA A 641 2.25 11.05 -9.61
C ALA A 641 3.46 11.96 -9.90
N ILE A 642 4.12 12.43 -8.85
CA ILE A 642 5.37 13.21 -8.92
C ILE A 642 6.50 12.33 -8.37
N ILE A 643 7.47 12.01 -9.21
CA ILE A 643 8.59 11.12 -8.90
C ILE A 643 9.91 11.90 -9.09
N GLY A 644 10.62 12.12 -7.98
CA GLY A 644 11.86 12.90 -7.97
C GLY A 644 13.07 12.20 -8.59
N GLY A 645 13.00 10.87 -8.77
CA GLY A 645 14.00 10.03 -9.41
C GLY A 645 13.44 9.30 -10.64
N VAL A 646 13.57 7.98 -10.69
CA VAL A 646 13.14 7.14 -11.82
C VAL A 646 11.85 6.37 -11.52
N LEU A 647 11.07 6.08 -12.56
CA LEU A 647 10.02 5.06 -12.53
C LEU A 647 10.53 3.81 -13.26
N SER A 648 10.77 2.74 -12.51
CA SER A 648 11.29 1.49 -13.08
C SER A 648 10.26 0.37 -13.00
N CYS A 649 9.88 -0.17 -14.16
CA CYS A 649 9.05 -1.36 -14.31
C CYS A 649 9.80 -2.50 -15.00
N ILE A 650 11.13 -2.56 -14.83
CA ILE A 650 12.01 -3.56 -15.44
C ILE A 650 11.54 -4.97 -15.05
N LYS A 651 11.32 -5.86 -16.03
CA LYS A 651 10.77 -7.22 -15.82
C LYS A 651 9.40 -7.29 -15.13
N GLY A 652 8.64 -6.18 -15.08
CA GLY A 652 7.31 -6.16 -14.46
C GLY A 652 6.22 -6.80 -15.34
N HIS A 653 5.22 -7.41 -14.71
CA HIS A 653 4.06 -8.03 -15.34
C HIS A 653 2.77 -7.34 -14.91
N PHE A 654 2.09 -6.69 -15.86
CA PHE A 654 0.85 -5.94 -15.63
C PHE A 654 -0.26 -6.56 -16.47
N SER A 655 -1.41 -6.89 -15.85
CA SER A 655 -2.52 -7.53 -16.56
C SER A 655 -3.86 -6.95 -16.13
N ASN A 656 -4.55 -6.32 -17.08
CA ASN A 656 -5.94 -5.92 -16.98
C ASN A 656 -6.55 -5.86 -18.39
N LYS A 657 -7.08 -6.99 -18.85
CA LYS A 657 -7.41 -7.20 -20.29
C LYS A 657 -8.48 -6.27 -20.84
N GLU A 658 -9.43 -5.84 -20.01
CA GLU A 658 -10.54 -4.98 -20.44
C GLU A 658 -10.27 -3.48 -20.23
N GLY A 659 -9.21 -3.12 -19.50
CA GLY A 659 -8.93 -1.75 -19.07
C GLY A 659 -7.46 -1.34 -19.22
N TYR A 660 -7.01 -0.49 -18.30
CA TYR A 660 -5.60 -0.11 -18.20
C TYR A 660 -4.85 -1.16 -17.38
N ALA A 661 -3.78 -1.71 -17.93
CA ALA A 661 -2.81 -2.49 -17.17
C ALA A 661 -1.93 -1.54 -16.32
N LEU A 662 -1.56 -0.39 -16.91
CA LEU A 662 -0.82 0.68 -16.25
C LEU A 662 -1.35 2.05 -16.71
N ASN A 663 -1.91 2.81 -15.79
CA ASN A 663 -2.43 4.15 -16.01
C ASN A 663 -1.51 5.18 -15.34
N ALA A 664 -0.61 5.77 -16.11
CA ALA A 664 0.38 6.74 -15.67
C ALA A 664 0.21 8.06 -16.43
N GLN A 665 -1.04 8.54 -16.52
CA GLN A 665 -1.37 9.81 -17.17
C GLN A 665 -0.88 11.00 -16.35
N ASN A 666 -0.36 12.02 -17.02
CA ASN A 666 0.11 13.26 -16.40
C ASN A 666 1.14 13.04 -15.28
N ILE A 667 1.93 11.96 -15.33
CA ILE A 667 3.02 11.77 -14.35
C ILE A 667 4.14 12.77 -14.62
N GLU A 668 4.79 13.22 -13.55
CA GLU A 668 6.04 13.98 -13.61
C GLU A 668 7.17 13.12 -13.05
N VAL A 669 8.13 12.75 -13.89
CA VAL A 669 9.31 11.97 -13.49
C VAL A 669 10.54 12.81 -13.79
N LYS A 670 11.29 13.22 -12.76
CA LYS A 670 12.50 14.03 -12.94
C LYS A 670 13.63 13.25 -13.64
N GLY A 671 13.69 11.94 -13.42
CA GLY A 671 14.59 11.02 -14.11
C GLY A 671 13.92 10.32 -15.30
N SER A 672 14.24 9.05 -15.49
CA SER A 672 13.79 8.23 -16.62
C SER A 672 12.64 7.28 -16.25
N VAL A 673 11.91 6.82 -17.28
CA VAL A 673 10.90 5.76 -17.18
C VAL A 673 11.40 4.52 -17.91
N PHE A 674 11.49 3.39 -17.20
CA PHE A 674 11.99 2.11 -17.73
C PHE A 674 10.88 1.05 -17.82
N LEU A 675 10.44 0.71 -19.03
CA LEU A 675 9.48 -0.36 -19.36
C LEU A 675 10.16 -1.45 -20.21
N ARG A 676 11.30 -1.96 -19.72
CA ARG A 676 12.27 -2.75 -20.51
C ARG A 676 12.59 -4.12 -19.91
N GLU A 677 13.43 -4.87 -20.61
CA GLU A 677 13.98 -6.19 -20.21
C GLU A 677 12.85 -7.14 -19.79
N SER A 678 12.04 -7.63 -20.74
CA SER A 678 10.91 -8.54 -20.47
C SER A 678 9.73 -7.92 -19.71
N PHE A 679 9.63 -6.59 -19.62
CA PHE A 679 8.38 -5.93 -19.23
C PHE A 679 7.21 -6.46 -20.07
N LYS A 680 6.09 -6.80 -19.42
CA LYS A 680 4.89 -7.31 -20.08
C LYS A 680 3.65 -6.56 -19.59
N ALA A 681 2.88 -6.00 -20.52
CA ALA A 681 1.57 -5.43 -20.25
C ALA A 681 0.49 -6.10 -21.12
N GLU A 682 -0.50 -6.73 -20.48
CA GLU A 682 -1.72 -7.25 -21.10
C GLU A 682 -2.88 -6.32 -20.76
N GLY A 683 -3.22 -5.43 -21.69
CA GLY A 683 -4.12 -4.29 -21.46
C GLY A 683 -3.48 -2.98 -21.92
N ARG A 684 -4.17 -1.86 -21.69
CA ARG A 684 -3.70 -0.54 -22.14
C ARG A 684 -2.62 0.01 -21.19
N VAL A 685 -1.51 0.49 -21.73
CA VAL A 685 -0.53 1.33 -21.01
C VAL A 685 -0.69 2.78 -21.45
N SER A 686 -0.78 3.72 -20.51
CA SER A 686 -0.98 5.14 -20.81
C SER A 686 0.01 6.03 -20.06
N LEU A 687 0.75 6.84 -20.81
CA LEU A 687 1.68 7.90 -20.39
C LEU A 687 1.26 9.25 -21.01
N SER A 688 -0.01 9.40 -21.41
CA SER A 688 -0.50 10.65 -22.00
C SER A 688 -0.28 11.84 -21.08
N GLY A 689 0.27 12.92 -21.63
CA GLY A 689 0.59 14.15 -20.88
C GLY A 689 1.72 14.00 -19.87
N ALA A 690 2.44 12.88 -19.84
CA ALA A 690 3.54 12.70 -18.91
C ALA A 690 4.74 13.61 -19.25
N THR A 691 5.46 14.05 -18.23
CA THR A 691 6.73 14.79 -18.34
C THR A 691 7.86 13.93 -17.78
N ILE A 692 8.85 13.61 -18.61
CA ILE A 692 10.00 12.76 -18.26
C ILE A 692 11.28 13.56 -18.46
N GLY A 693 12.02 13.78 -17.37
CA GLY A 693 13.26 14.56 -17.37
C GLY A 693 14.46 13.83 -17.98
N GLY A 694 14.41 12.49 -18.05
CA GLY A 694 15.39 11.63 -18.72
C GLY A 694 14.82 10.95 -19.97
N GLU A 695 15.05 9.64 -20.09
CA GLU A 695 14.61 8.81 -21.22
C GLU A 695 13.33 8.02 -20.92
N LEU A 696 12.55 7.71 -21.97
CA LEU A 696 11.52 6.66 -21.95
C LEU A 696 12.08 5.43 -22.65
N ASP A 697 12.41 4.39 -21.89
CA ASP A 697 13.07 3.19 -22.39
C ASP A 697 12.15 1.97 -22.31
N CYS A 698 11.65 1.54 -23.47
CA CYS A 698 10.81 0.35 -23.62
C CYS A 698 11.55 -0.82 -24.31
N ARG A 699 12.89 -0.84 -24.30
CA ARG A 699 13.66 -1.90 -24.99
C ARG A 699 13.27 -3.30 -24.52
N GLN A 700 13.05 -4.24 -25.43
CA GLN A 700 12.60 -5.61 -25.11
C GLN A 700 11.26 -5.67 -24.32
N GLY A 701 10.44 -4.61 -24.34
CA GLY A 701 9.12 -4.61 -23.72
C GLY A 701 8.05 -5.23 -24.62
N HIS A 702 7.07 -5.92 -24.01
CA HIS A 702 5.93 -6.52 -24.69
C HIS A 702 4.61 -5.88 -24.24
N PHE A 703 3.92 -5.22 -25.17
CA PHE A 703 2.65 -4.54 -24.94
C PHE A 703 1.58 -5.21 -25.79
N SER A 704 0.47 -5.65 -25.18
CA SER A 704 -0.58 -6.38 -25.87
C SER A 704 -1.96 -5.85 -25.52
N ASN A 705 -2.64 -5.27 -26.49
CA ASN A 705 -4.05 -4.90 -26.46
C ASN A 705 -4.64 -4.92 -27.89
N LYS A 706 -4.85 -6.13 -28.42
CA LYS A 706 -5.15 -6.38 -29.83
C LYS A 706 -6.32 -5.54 -30.35
N GLY A 707 -6.10 -4.83 -31.45
CA GLY A 707 -7.12 -3.99 -32.13
C GLY A 707 -7.51 -2.72 -31.37
N LYS A 708 -6.89 -2.46 -30.20
CA LYS A 708 -7.04 -1.28 -29.35
C LYS A 708 -5.64 -0.64 -29.14
N TYR A 709 -5.54 0.31 -28.21
CA TYR A 709 -4.27 0.92 -27.82
C TYR A 709 -3.43 0.03 -26.90
N ALA A 710 -2.24 -0.36 -27.35
CA ALA A 710 -1.25 -1.05 -26.52
C ALA A 710 -0.46 -0.05 -25.66
N LEU A 711 -0.01 1.06 -26.26
CA LEU A 711 0.69 2.16 -25.59
C LEU A 711 0.16 3.50 -26.08
N ILE A 712 -0.31 4.35 -25.16
CA ILE A 712 -0.73 5.73 -25.43
C ILE A 712 0.23 6.67 -24.72
N ALA A 713 0.94 7.50 -25.46
CA ALA A 713 1.88 8.49 -24.95
C ALA A 713 1.68 9.83 -25.68
N ASN A 714 0.41 10.22 -25.80
CA ASN A 714 0.01 11.43 -26.52
C ASN A 714 0.40 12.66 -25.70
N ASN A 715 0.94 13.68 -26.37
CA ASN A 715 1.43 14.90 -25.74
C ASN A 715 2.46 14.64 -24.62
N ILE A 716 3.22 13.54 -24.70
CA ILE A 716 4.30 13.26 -23.75
C ILE A 716 5.47 14.23 -24.01
N GLU A 717 6.08 14.74 -22.95
CA GLU A 717 7.32 15.49 -23.01
C GLU A 717 8.47 14.62 -22.45
N VAL A 718 9.46 14.33 -23.30
CA VAL A 718 10.66 13.56 -22.91
C VAL A 718 11.88 14.41 -23.23
N LYS A 719 12.65 14.81 -22.21
CA LYS A 719 13.81 15.70 -22.41
C LYS A 719 14.96 15.01 -23.15
N GLU A 720 15.12 13.70 -22.97
CA GLU A 720 16.10 12.89 -23.71
C GLU A 720 15.41 12.05 -24.80
N SER A 721 15.72 10.76 -24.91
CA SER A 721 15.29 9.90 -26.02
C SER A 721 14.16 8.95 -25.63
N VAL A 722 13.41 8.50 -26.64
CA VAL A 722 12.41 7.44 -26.52
C VAL A 722 12.94 6.19 -27.24
N PHE A 723 13.03 5.06 -26.54
CA PHE A 723 13.53 3.80 -27.09
C PHE A 723 12.41 2.74 -27.20
N LEU A 724 11.94 2.50 -28.42
CA LEU A 724 11.00 1.42 -28.78
C LEU A 724 11.73 0.36 -29.64
N SER A 725 12.91 -0.07 -29.19
CA SER A 725 13.89 -0.82 -29.99
C SER A 725 14.30 -2.15 -29.35
N ASN A 726 15.13 -2.93 -30.06
CA ASN A 726 15.71 -4.18 -29.60
C ASN A 726 14.65 -5.15 -29.06
N ASP A 727 13.88 -5.78 -29.95
CA ASP A 727 12.83 -6.76 -29.62
C ASP A 727 11.64 -6.19 -28.84
N PHE A 728 11.47 -4.86 -28.84
CA PHE A 728 10.20 -4.23 -28.49
C PHE A 728 9.07 -4.82 -29.35
N LYS A 729 7.94 -5.19 -28.72
CA LYS A 729 6.78 -5.77 -29.40
C LYS A 729 5.48 -5.15 -28.90
N ALA A 730 4.75 -4.49 -29.80
CA ALA A 730 3.41 -3.97 -29.55
C ALA A 730 2.37 -4.71 -30.42
N GLU A 731 1.41 -5.38 -29.78
CA GLU A 731 0.22 -5.96 -30.41
C GLU A 731 -1.00 -5.06 -30.12
N GLY A 732 -1.21 -4.07 -30.97
CA GLY A 732 -2.12 -2.93 -30.78
C GLY A 732 -1.44 -1.63 -31.17
N GLU A 733 -2.18 -0.53 -31.10
CA GLU A 733 -1.70 0.80 -31.50
C GLU A 733 -0.69 1.35 -30.49
N VAL A 734 0.42 1.90 -31.00
CA VAL A 734 1.34 2.77 -30.26
C VAL A 734 1.08 4.21 -30.72
N SER A 735 0.54 5.06 -29.85
CA SER A 735 0.31 6.48 -30.17
C SER A 735 1.27 7.38 -29.39
N LEU A 736 1.96 8.24 -30.11
CA LEU A 736 2.88 9.31 -29.70
C LEU A 736 2.40 10.65 -30.30
N SER A 737 1.10 10.78 -30.55
CA SER A 737 0.52 11.96 -31.18
C SER A 737 0.78 13.21 -30.33
N GLY A 738 1.38 14.24 -30.93
CA GLY A 738 1.76 15.49 -30.26
C GLY A 738 2.93 15.36 -29.27
N ALA A 739 3.67 14.25 -29.26
CA ALA A 739 4.81 14.07 -28.37
C ALA A 739 5.95 15.04 -28.68
N ASN A 740 6.67 15.50 -27.65
CA ASN A 740 7.87 16.34 -27.75
C ASN A 740 9.07 15.58 -27.18
N ILE A 741 10.03 15.25 -28.03
CA ILE A 741 11.21 14.44 -27.71
C ILE A 741 12.47 15.28 -27.94
N GLY A 742 13.17 15.62 -26.85
CA GLY A 742 14.42 16.39 -26.87
C GLY A 742 15.61 15.64 -27.46
N GLY A 743 15.55 14.31 -27.51
CA GLY A 743 16.53 13.41 -28.09
C GLY A 743 16.00 12.69 -29.34
N LYS A 744 16.25 11.38 -29.44
CA LYS A 744 15.90 10.52 -30.59
C LYS A 744 14.65 9.70 -30.31
N LEU A 745 13.87 9.39 -31.34
CA LEU A 745 12.91 8.29 -31.32
C LEU A 745 13.55 7.06 -31.97
N PHE A 746 13.86 6.04 -31.17
CA PHE A 746 14.65 4.89 -31.58
C PHE A 746 13.79 3.62 -31.65
N CYS A 747 13.40 3.20 -32.86
CA CYS A 747 12.55 2.02 -33.09
C CYS A 747 13.28 0.85 -33.76
N ARG A 748 14.62 0.85 -33.77
CA ARG A 748 15.43 -0.18 -34.43
C ARG A 748 15.08 -1.59 -33.91
N LYS A 749 14.82 -2.55 -34.81
CA LYS A 749 14.37 -3.92 -34.45
C LYS A 749 13.07 -4.00 -33.62
N GLY A 750 12.23 -2.96 -33.65
CA GLY A 750 10.91 -3.00 -33.01
C GLY A 750 9.85 -3.67 -33.90
N HIS A 751 8.89 -4.35 -33.28
CA HIS A 751 7.75 -4.99 -33.95
C HIS A 751 6.44 -4.32 -33.50
N PHE A 752 5.75 -3.68 -34.44
CA PHE A 752 4.50 -2.97 -34.22
C PHE A 752 3.42 -3.65 -35.06
N SER A 753 2.36 -4.16 -34.45
CA SER A 753 1.30 -4.87 -35.16
C SER A 753 -0.08 -4.42 -34.72
N ASN A 754 -0.78 -3.76 -35.62
CA ASN A 754 -2.19 -3.41 -35.51
C ASN A 754 -2.79 -3.37 -36.94
N PRO A 755 -3.01 -4.55 -37.56
CA PRO A 755 -3.39 -4.65 -38.96
C PRO A 755 -4.63 -3.82 -39.30
N GLU A 756 -4.63 -3.22 -40.50
CA GLU A 756 -5.69 -2.33 -41.02
C GLU A 756 -5.93 -1.02 -40.22
N LYS A 757 -5.19 -0.78 -39.14
CA LYS A 757 -5.24 0.44 -38.30
C LYS A 757 -3.85 1.07 -38.17
N TYR A 758 -3.63 1.92 -37.16
CA TYR A 758 -2.33 2.50 -36.85
C TYR A 758 -1.46 1.51 -36.07
N ALA A 759 -0.31 1.14 -36.63
CA ALA A 759 0.73 0.45 -35.90
C ALA A 759 1.51 1.44 -35.02
N LEU A 760 1.82 2.60 -35.59
CA LEU A 760 2.47 3.73 -34.92
C LEU A 760 1.80 5.04 -35.36
N ASP A 761 1.14 5.72 -34.44
CA ASP A 761 0.56 7.05 -34.65
C ASP A 761 1.47 8.10 -34.00
N ALA A 762 2.18 8.88 -34.80
CA ALA A 762 3.10 9.92 -34.36
C ALA A 762 2.80 11.25 -35.09
N GLN A 763 1.50 11.55 -35.25
CA GLN A 763 1.03 12.82 -35.80
C GLN A 763 1.48 14.00 -34.93
N ASN A 764 1.87 15.12 -35.56
CA ASN A 764 2.32 16.33 -34.88
C ASN A 764 3.49 16.11 -33.89
N ILE A 765 4.25 15.02 -34.03
CA ILE A 765 5.40 14.76 -33.15
C ILE A 765 6.52 15.78 -33.40
N GLU A 766 7.14 16.28 -32.34
CA GLU A 766 8.35 17.08 -32.40
C GLU A 766 9.55 16.26 -31.89
N VAL A 767 10.59 16.11 -32.73
CA VAL A 767 11.82 15.40 -32.38
C VAL A 767 13.02 16.29 -32.66
N LYS A 768 13.78 16.63 -31.62
CA LYS A 768 14.94 17.55 -31.74
C LYS A 768 16.18 16.90 -32.37
N THR A 769 16.15 15.58 -32.59
CA THR A 769 17.20 14.89 -33.34
C THR A 769 16.59 13.96 -34.40
N ASN A 770 16.72 12.64 -34.28
CA ASN A 770 16.39 11.69 -35.34
C ASN A 770 15.23 10.76 -34.95
N ILE A 771 14.45 10.34 -35.94
CA ILE A 771 13.58 9.17 -35.87
C ILE A 771 14.28 8.02 -36.62
N SER A 772 14.48 6.88 -35.96
CA SER A 772 15.15 5.70 -36.53
C SER A 772 14.22 4.48 -36.54
N LEU A 773 13.63 4.19 -37.70
CA LEU A 773 12.81 3.01 -38.04
C LEU A 773 13.63 1.98 -38.84
N THR A 774 14.82 1.62 -38.34
CA THR A 774 15.84 0.91 -39.13
C THR A 774 16.06 -0.54 -38.75
N ASN A 775 16.80 -1.26 -39.61
CA ASN A 775 17.51 -2.51 -39.30
C ASN A 775 16.65 -3.55 -38.55
N GLY A 776 15.62 -4.07 -39.22
CA GLY A 776 14.71 -5.08 -38.63
C GLY A 776 13.47 -4.51 -37.93
N PHE A 777 13.23 -3.20 -38.04
CA PHE A 777 11.94 -2.61 -37.71
C PHE A 777 10.83 -3.25 -38.57
N LYS A 778 9.69 -3.62 -37.94
CA LYS A 778 8.50 -4.14 -38.61
C LYS A 778 7.27 -3.40 -38.14
N ALA A 779 6.48 -2.86 -39.08
CA ALA A 779 5.17 -2.28 -38.83
C ALA A 779 4.10 -2.97 -39.68
N GLU A 780 3.17 -3.68 -39.04
CA GLU A 780 1.96 -4.23 -39.66
C GLU A 780 0.77 -3.32 -39.32
N GLY A 781 0.47 -2.38 -40.21
CA GLY A 781 -0.44 -1.26 -40.02
C GLY A 781 0.18 0.06 -40.48
N LYS A 782 -0.57 1.15 -40.37
CA LYS A 782 -0.13 2.49 -40.76
C LYS A 782 0.89 3.05 -39.77
N VAL A 783 1.99 3.58 -40.30
CA VAL A 783 2.89 4.51 -39.60
C VAL A 783 2.51 5.94 -40.01
N ASP A 784 2.02 6.74 -39.07
CA ASP A 784 1.58 8.11 -39.31
C ASP A 784 2.53 9.12 -38.66
N LEU A 785 3.08 10.02 -39.47
CA LEU A 785 3.99 11.12 -39.17
C LEU A 785 3.46 12.42 -39.80
N THR A 786 2.15 12.51 -40.04
CA THR A 786 1.50 13.72 -40.55
C THR A 786 1.83 14.90 -39.64
N ALA A 787 2.29 16.00 -40.24
CA ALA A 787 2.73 17.24 -39.59
C ALA A 787 3.84 17.05 -38.53
N ALA A 788 4.63 15.97 -38.62
CA ALA A 788 5.78 15.79 -37.76
C ALA A 788 6.89 16.82 -38.05
N ASN A 789 7.60 17.25 -37.01
CA ASN A 789 8.73 18.18 -37.09
C ASN A 789 10.00 17.52 -36.53
N ILE A 790 10.97 17.23 -37.40
CA ILE A 790 12.18 16.48 -37.09
C ILE A 790 13.40 17.36 -37.39
N LYS A 791 14.19 17.67 -36.36
CA LYS A 791 15.39 18.54 -36.50
C LYS A 791 16.63 17.83 -37.07
N GLY A 792 16.63 16.51 -37.09
CA GLY A 792 17.63 15.69 -37.76
C GLY A 792 16.99 14.84 -38.85
N ASN A 793 17.22 13.54 -38.80
CA ASN A 793 16.87 12.61 -39.88
C ASN A 793 15.66 11.72 -39.54
N LEU A 794 14.85 11.41 -40.55
CA LEU A 794 13.94 10.26 -40.57
C LEU A 794 14.61 9.10 -41.32
N ASP A 795 15.11 8.12 -40.58
CA ASP A 795 15.81 6.96 -41.13
C ASP A 795 14.91 5.71 -41.06
N CYS A 796 14.43 5.26 -42.22
CA CYS A 796 13.63 4.04 -42.41
C CYS A 796 14.43 2.93 -43.11
N THR A 797 15.75 3.01 -43.13
CA THR A 797 16.60 2.08 -43.88
C THR A 797 16.45 0.63 -43.40
N GLN A 798 16.22 -0.29 -44.35
CA GLN A 798 15.97 -1.72 -44.08
C GLN A 798 14.77 -1.99 -43.13
N GLY A 799 13.82 -1.06 -43.01
CA GLY A 799 12.55 -1.30 -42.32
C GLY A 799 11.57 -2.11 -43.17
N ASN A 800 10.64 -2.82 -42.53
CA ASN A 800 9.55 -3.55 -43.17
C ASN A 800 8.21 -2.94 -42.75
N PHE A 801 7.45 -2.43 -43.71
CA PHE A 801 6.17 -1.78 -43.49
C PHE A 801 5.11 -2.47 -44.33
N SER A 802 4.02 -2.93 -43.73
CA SER A 802 2.92 -3.58 -44.44
C SER A 802 1.55 -3.10 -43.96
N ASN A 803 0.68 -2.77 -44.91
CA ASN A 803 -0.70 -2.39 -44.65
C ASN A 803 -1.55 -2.66 -45.91
N GLU A 804 -2.08 -3.88 -46.03
CA GLU A 804 -2.67 -4.44 -47.26
C GLU A 804 -3.69 -3.53 -47.97
N LYS A 805 -4.47 -2.74 -47.21
CA LYS A 805 -5.58 -1.93 -47.75
C LYS A 805 -5.38 -0.42 -47.61
N GLY A 806 -4.19 0.04 -47.23
CA GLY A 806 -4.01 1.43 -46.80
C GLY A 806 -2.60 1.98 -46.96
N ASN A 807 -2.35 3.04 -46.19
CA ASN A 807 -1.06 3.73 -46.19
C ASN A 807 -0.13 2.99 -45.22
N VAL A 808 1.05 2.62 -45.69
CA VAL A 808 2.12 2.09 -44.81
C VAL A 808 2.84 3.22 -44.11
N LEU A 809 3.07 4.33 -44.81
CA LEU A 809 3.72 5.52 -44.29
C LEU A 809 2.92 6.76 -44.74
N SER A 810 2.46 7.54 -43.79
CA SER A 810 1.78 8.82 -44.01
C SER A 810 2.60 9.91 -43.35
N ALA A 811 3.18 10.83 -44.11
CA ALA A 811 3.93 11.96 -43.57
C ALA A 811 3.54 13.25 -44.31
N GLU A 812 2.23 13.49 -44.39
CA GLU A 812 1.69 14.69 -45.00
C GLU A 812 2.13 15.93 -44.20
N GLY A 813 2.69 16.93 -44.87
CA GLY A 813 3.15 18.16 -44.23
C GLY A 813 4.33 17.97 -43.26
N ILE A 814 5.04 16.83 -43.31
CA ILE A 814 6.23 16.60 -42.49
C ILE A 814 7.31 17.65 -42.76
N ASN A 815 8.00 18.11 -41.73
CA ASN A 815 9.17 18.98 -41.81
C ASN A 815 10.40 18.26 -41.25
N VAL A 816 11.43 18.09 -42.07
CA VAL A 816 12.69 17.42 -41.72
C VAL A 816 13.86 18.31 -42.11
N ASP A 817 14.61 18.79 -41.12
CA ASP A 817 15.78 19.66 -41.34
C ASP A 817 17.00 18.86 -41.89
N GLY A 818 17.00 17.53 -41.76
CA GLY A 818 18.00 16.61 -42.30
C GLY A 818 17.50 15.74 -43.45
N ASP A 819 17.77 14.44 -43.37
CA ASP A 819 17.46 13.45 -44.41
C ASP A 819 16.18 12.64 -44.13
N ILE A 820 15.46 12.27 -45.19
CA ILE A 820 14.53 11.13 -45.19
C ILE A 820 15.17 9.96 -45.94
N LEU A 821 15.48 8.86 -45.26
CA LEU A 821 16.17 7.70 -45.83
C LEU A 821 15.24 6.48 -45.86
N LEU A 822 14.83 6.03 -47.05
CA LEU A 822 13.96 4.85 -47.24
C LEU A 822 14.75 3.62 -47.78
N ASP A 823 16.08 3.70 -47.82
CA ASP A 823 16.90 2.75 -48.58
C ASP A 823 16.77 1.30 -48.10
N LYS A 824 16.67 0.37 -49.05
CA LYS A 824 16.59 -1.08 -48.82
C LYS A 824 15.41 -1.54 -47.96
N GLY A 825 14.43 -0.67 -47.69
CA GLY A 825 13.20 -1.02 -46.98
C GLY A 825 12.23 -1.84 -47.84
N THR A 826 11.32 -2.55 -47.19
CA THR A 826 10.16 -3.21 -47.82
C THR A 826 8.91 -2.43 -47.45
N PHE A 827 8.10 -2.07 -48.44
CA PHE A 827 6.88 -1.30 -48.23
C PHE A 827 5.72 -1.95 -49.01
N GLU A 828 4.77 -2.54 -48.28
CA GLU A 828 3.58 -3.22 -48.80
C GLU A 828 2.34 -2.37 -48.54
N GLY A 829 2.19 -1.30 -49.32
CA GLY A 829 1.08 -0.35 -49.26
C GLY A 829 1.52 1.02 -49.76
N ASN A 830 0.78 2.08 -49.43
CA ASN A 830 1.05 3.41 -50.00
C ASN A 830 1.98 4.27 -49.12
N ILE A 831 2.88 5.02 -49.75
CA ILE A 831 3.75 6.04 -49.13
C ILE A 831 3.24 7.43 -49.52
N TYR A 832 2.88 8.23 -48.51
CA TYR A 832 2.40 9.60 -48.68
C TYR A 832 3.39 10.59 -48.07
N LEU A 833 3.93 11.48 -48.90
CA LEU A 833 4.85 12.56 -48.55
C LEU A 833 4.31 13.90 -49.08
N VAL A 834 2.98 14.04 -49.13
CA VAL A 834 2.29 15.24 -49.65
C VAL A 834 2.71 16.46 -48.82
N SER A 835 3.11 17.54 -49.48
CA SER A 835 3.59 18.78 -48.87
C SER A 835 4.79 18.60 -47.90
N ALA A 836 5.52 17.49 -47.99
CA ALA A 836 6.71 17.25 -47.19
C ALA A 836 7.80 18.30 -47.47
N ARG A 837 8.51 18.73 -46.43
CA ARG A 837 9.69 19.59 -46.51
C ARG A 837 10.89 18.85 -45.97
N VAL A 838 11.89 18.67 -46.82
CA VAL A 838 13.14 17.99 -46.49
C VAL A 838 14.29 18.89 -46.92
N ASP A 839 15.05 19.41 -45.96
CA ASP A 839 16.09 20.40 -46.24
C ASP A 839 17.31 19.78 -46.92
N ASP A 840 17.69 18.54 -46.58
CA ASP A 840 18.79 17.81 -47.20
C ASP A 840 18.28 16.73 -48.18
N THR A 841 18.41 15.43 -47.89
CA THR A 841 18.21 14.38 -48.89
C THR A 841 16.96 13.52 -48.65
N LEU A 842 16.14 13.31 -49.70
CA LEU A 842 15.22 12.15 -49.77
C LEU A 842 15.91 11.03 -50.55
N SER A 843 16.20 9.92 -49.87
CA SER A 843 16.80 8.73 -50.45
C SER A 843 15.80 7.59 -50.56
N MET A 844 15.62 7.08 -51.78
CA MET A 844 14.75 5.97 -52.13
C MET A 844 15.55 4.96 -52.97
N VAL A 845 16.56 4.32 -52.37
CA VAL A 845 17.46 3.40 -53.07
C VAL A 845 17.19 1.94 -52.70
N LYS A 846 17.00 1.08 -53.70
CA LYS A 846 16.75 -0.37 -53.58
C LYS A 846 15.53 -0.70 -52.70
N ILE A 847 14.48 0.11 -52.77
CA ILE A 847 13.22 -0.20 -52.10
C ILE A 847 12.62 -1.46 -52.71
N LYS A 848 12.31 -2.46 -51.88
CA LYS A 848 11.70 -3.72 -52.32
C LYS A 848 10.18 -3.59 -52.36
N GLN A 849 9.62 -3.95 -53.51
CA GLN A 849 8.19 -4.18 -53.68
C GLN A 849 7.99 -5.70 -53.76
N GLU A 850 7.27 -6.29 -52.81
CA GLU A 850 7.01 -7.73 -52.89
C GLU A 850 5.97 -7.99 -54.00
N LYS A 851 6.43 -8.59 -55.11
CA LYS A 851 5.54 -9.00 -56.21
C LYS A 851 4.72 -10.19 -55.73
N VAL A 852 3.43 -9.98 -55.47
CA VAL A 852 2.49 -11.10 -55.31
C VAL A 852 2.53 -11.93 -56.60
N THR A 853 3.17 -13.09 -56.53
CA THR A 853 3.47 -13.90 -57.73
C THR A 853 2.31 -14.87 -57.96
N PHE A 854 1.66 -14.78 -59.12
CA PHE A 854 0.63 -15.71 -59.55
C PHE A 854 1.19 -17.15 -59.60
N PRO A 855 0.56 -18.17 -58.98
CA PRO A 855 0.92 -19.56 -59.24
C PRO A 855 0.79 -19.86 -60.73
N LEU A 856 1.83 -20.41 -61.35
CA LEU A 856 1.94 -20.56 -62.81
C LEU A 856 0.73 -21.28 -63.44
N TYR A 857 0.12 -22.23 -62.72
CA TYR A 857 -1.01 -23.02 -63.20
C TYR A 857 -2.30 -22.17 -63.41
N LEU A 858 -2.54 -21.19 -62.54
CA LEU A 858 -3.70 -20.28 -62.64
C LEU A 858 -3.54 -19.29 -63.80
N ARG A 859 -2.30 -18.87 -64.09
CA ARG A 859 -1.97 -17.96 -65.20
C ARG A 859 -2.18 -18.62 -66.56
N LEU A 860 -1.97 -19.94 -66.65
CA LEU A 860 -2.19 -20.75 -67.85
C LEU A 860 -3.68 -21.07 -68.08
N LEU A 861 -4.47 -21.24 -67.01
CA LEU A 861 -5.89 -21.62 -67.10
C LEU A 861 -6.84 -20.42 -67.31
N TYR A 862 -6.48 -19.22 -66.84
CA TYR A 862 -7.36 -18.03 -66.91
C TYR A 862 -7.94 -17.72 -68.31
N PRO A 863 -7.17 -17.78 -69.42
CA PRO A 863 -7.71 -17.53 -70.76
C PRO A 863 -8.78 -18.55 -71.18
N PHE A 864 -8.67 -19.80 -70.71
CA PHE A 864 -9.61 -20.88 -71.04
C PHE A 864 -10.90 -20.78 -70.21
N ILE A 865 -10.79 -20.39 -68.94
CA ILE A 865 -11.92 -20.36 -68.00
C ILE A 865 -12.78 -19.10 -68.21
N LYS A 866 -12.19 -17.96 -68.61
CA LYS A 866 -12.90 -16.68 -68.82
C LYS A 866 -14.01 -16.74 -69.89
N ASN A 867 -13.91 -17.64 -70.87
CA ASN A 867 -14.88 -17.74 -71.97
C ASN A 867 -16.03 -18.74 -71.72
N ILE A 868 -16.05 -19.42 -70.56
CA ILE A 868 -17.11 -20.38 -70.22
C ILE A 868 -18.27 -19.64 -69.53
N LYS A 869 -19.43 -19.55 -70.19
CA LYS A 869 -20.65 -18.99 -69.60
C LYS A 869 -21.10 -19.84 -68.40
N ASN A 870 -21.50 -19.18 -67.31
CA ASN A 870 -22.03 -19.77 -66.07
C ASN A 870 -21.04 -20.66 -65.27
N ASN A 871 -19.74 -20.35 -65.29
CA ASN A 871 -18.77 -21.03 -64.43
C ASN A 871 -18.57 -20.27 -63.10
N PRO A 872 -18.91 -20.85 -61.92
CA PRO A 872 -18.68 -20.21 -60.62
C PRO A 872 -17.21 -19.92 -60.33
N ILE A 873 -16.29 -20.71 -60.90
CA ILE A 873 -14.83 -20.53 -60.77
C ILE A 873 -14.37 -19.25 -61.48
N ALA A 874 -14.99 -18.87 -62.60
CA ALA A 874 -14.64 -17.63 -63.31
C ALA A 874 -14.91 -16.38 -62.46
N SER A 875 -15.98 -16.39 -61.65
CA SER A 875 -16.32 -15.29 -60.75
C SER A 875 -15.38 -15.20 -59.54
N LEU A 876 -14.93 -16.34 -59.00
CA LEU A 876 -13.93 -16.40 -57.93
C LEU A 876 -12.56 -15.94 -58.43
N LEU A 877 -12.15 -16.37 -59.62
CA LEU A 877 -10.92 -15.92 -60.27
C LEU A 877 -10.97 -14.44 -60.63
N GLN A 878 -12.13 -13.89 -61.00
CA GLN A 878 -12.27 -12.46 -61.27
C GLN A 878 -12.18 -11.62 -59.98
N LYS A 879 -12.75 -12.10 -58.86
CA LYS A 879 -12.58 -11.52 -57.53
C LYS A 879 -11.12 -11.58 -57.03
N GLU A 880 -10.45 -12.72 -57.23
CA GLU A 880 -9.00 -12.85 -56.95
C GLU A 880 -8.16 -11.94 -57.85
N ASN A 881 -8.48 -11.86 -59.14
CA ASN A 881 -7.75 -11.01 -60.08
C ASN A 881 -7.95 -9.50 -59.77
N GLN A 882 -9.13 -9.09 -59.29
CA GLN A 882 -9.37 -7.74 -58.75
C GLN A 882 -8.63 -7.48 -57.43
N ARG A 883 -8.52 -8.50 -56.56
CA ARG A 883 -7.65 -8.48 -55.38
C ARG A 883 -6.17 -8.34 -55.78
N ILE A 884 -5.75 -8.90 -56.90
CA ILE A 884 -4.35 -8.91 -57.35
C ILE A 884 -3.97 -7.65 -58.15
N GLU A 885 -4.89 -7.06 -58.92
CA GLU A 885 -4.66 -5.79 -59.66
C GLU A 885 -4.53 -4.55 -58.73
N THR A 886 -4.89 -4.66 -57.45
CA THR A 886 -4.93 -3.54 -56.49
C THR A 886 -3.71 -3.41 -55.57
N HIS A 887 -2.72 -4.31 -55.63
CA HIS A 887 -1.64 -4.40 -54.62
C HIS A 887 -0.30 -3.75 -55.02
N TYR A 888 -0.30 -2.76 -55.90
CA TYR A 888 0.92 -2.01 -56.20
C TYR A 888 1.06 -0.80 -55.29
N MET A 889 2.24 -0.66 -54.68
CA MET A 889 2.63 0.51 -53.89
C MET A 889 2.36 1.80 -54.68
N LYS A 890 1.68 2.76 -54.05
CA LYS A 890 1.60 4.14 -54.53
C LYS A 890 2.56 5.05 -53.78
N ILE A 891 3.21 5.96 -54.50
CA ILE A 891 4.03 7.02 -53.91
C ILE A 891 3.41 8.36 -54.28
N ASP A 892 2.99 9.13 -53.27
CA ASP A 892 2.46 10.48 -53.45
C ASP A 892 3.44 11.52 -52.88
N LEU A 893 3.98 12.36 -53.77
CA LEU A 893 4.93 13.44 -53.48
C LEU A 893 4.35 14.82 -53.82
N GLN A 894 3.01 14.93 -53.89
CA GLN A 894 2.36 16.18 -54.30
C GLN A 894 2.82 17.36 -53.43
N PHE A 895 3.24 18.46 -54.03
CA PHE A 895 3.74 19.67 -53.36
C PHE A 895 4.95 19.48 -52.43
N ALA A 896 5.62 18.34 -52.45
CA ALA A 896 6.80 18.11 -51.63
C ALA A 896 8.00 18.95 -52.12
N ARG A 897 8.82 19.42 -51.18
CA ARG A 897 10.02 20.23 -51.41
C ARG A 897 11.23 19.58 -50.76
N ILE A 898 12.24 19.26 -51.57
CA ILE A 898 13.38 18.44 -51.13
C ILE A 898 14.69 19.08 -51.57
N GLY A 899 15.74 19.04 -50.75
CA GLY A 899 17.08 19.48 -51.14
C GLY A 899 17.65 18.62 -52.26
N ARG A 900 17.90 17.34 -51.98
CA ARG A 900 18.47 16.36 -52.91
C ARG A 900 17.58 15.13 -53.04
N LEU A 901 17.31 14.69 -54.26
CA LEU A 901 16.63 13.42 -54.54
C LEU A 901 17.67 12.35 -54.91
N ARG A 902 17.72 11.25 -54.15
CA ARG A 902 18.56 10.08 -54.43
C ARG A 902 17.67 8.87 -54.70
N ASP A 903 17.76 8.30 -55.90
CA ASP A 903 16.84 7.25 -56.38
C ASP A 903 17.51 6.25 -57.34
N ASP A 904 16.83 5.14 -57.62
CA ASP A 904 17.20 4.14 -58.63
C ASP A 904 15.96 3.55 -59.34
N GLU A 905 16.17 2.82 -60.44
CA GLU A 905 15.05 2.32 -61.28
C GLU A 905 14.14 1.33 -60.56
N GLU A 906 14.65 0.53 -59.61
CA GLU A 906 13.86 -0.51 -58.94
C GLU A 906 12.92 0.06 -57.88
N SER A 907 13.20 1.27 -57.37
CA SER A 907 12.48 1.87 -56.24
C SER A 907 11.19 2.59 -56.64
N TRP A 908 11.01 2.95 -57.91
CA TRP A 908 9.80 3.64 -58.39
C TRP A 908 8.63 2.66 -58.58
N PRO A 909 7.37 3.08 -58.31
CA PRO A 909 6.19 2.23 -58.42
C PRO A 909 5.80 1.99 -59.88
N GLN A 910 4.86 1.06 -60.11
CA GLN A 910 4.34 0.81 -61.46
C GLN A 910 3.55 2.00 -62.02
N LYS A 911 3.30 1.97 -63.34
CA LYS A 911 2.54 3.01 -64.05
C LYS A 911 1.19 3.28 -63.36
N ASN A 912 0.81 4.55 -63.27
CA ASN A 912 -0.37 5.13 -62.61
C ASN A 912 -0.35 5.12 -61.06
N ASN A 913 0.73 4.69 -60.42
CA ASN A 913 0.84 4.64 -58.95
C ASN A 913 1.83 5.67 -58.39
N ILE A 914 2.00 6.79 -59.07
CA ILE A 914 2.88 7.89 -58.65
C ILE A 914 2.19 9.23 -58.88
N ASN A 915 2.29 10.13 -57.91
CA ASN A 915 1.84 11.51 -58.03
C ASN A 915 3.00 12.47 -57.74
N LEU A 916 3.36 13.29 -58.71
CA LEU A 916 4.49 14.24 -58.64
C LEU A 916 4.04 15.70 -58.83
N ASP A 917 2.73 15.98 -58.80
CA ASP A 917 2.20 17.32 -59.04
C ASP A 917 2.72 18.33 -58.01
N GLY A 918 3.40 19.38 -58.48
CA GLY A 918 4.02 20.39 -57.61
C GLY A 918 5.26 19.92 -56.85
N PHE A 919 5.81 18.74 -57.15
CA PHE A 919 7.04 18.23 -56.55
C PHE A 919 8.27 19.05 -57.01
N ILE A 920 9.09 19.51 -56.06
CA ILE A 920 10.27 20.35 -56.31
C ILE A 920 11.50 19.78 -55.59
N TYR A 921 12.64 19.71 -56.28
CA TYR A 921 13.92 19.26 -55.72
C TYR A 921 15.11 20.07 -56.28
N GLN A 922 16.13 20.36 -55.46
CA GLN A 922 17.22 21.25 -55.88
C GLN A 922 18.34 20.52 -56.65
N LYS A 923 18.64 19.27 -56.28
CA LYS A 923 19.73 18.46 -56.85
C LYS A 923 19.34 16.98 -56.98
N LEU A 924 20.00 16.27 -57.87
CA LEU A 924 19.99 14.81 -57.99
C LEU A 924 21.27 14.25 -57.33
N GLY A 925 21.14 13.20 -56.53
CA GLY A 925 22.28 12.61 -55.81
C GLY A 925 23.21 11.78 -56.71
N THR A 926 24.53 11.88 -56.48
CA THR A 926 25.57 11.05 -57.10
C THR A 926 26.46 10.40 -56.04
N ASP A 927 26.67 9.09 -56.15
CA ASP A 927 27.69 8.32 -55.43
C ASP A 927 28.68 7.76 -56.47
N ASP A 928 29.99 7.79 -56.21
CA ASP A 928 31.08 7.57 -57.19
C ASP A 928 31.07 6.19 -57.89
N ASN A 929 30.21 5.26 -57.46
CA ASN A 929 30.11 3.89 -57.97
C ASN A 929 28.81 3.56 -58.73
N ILE A 930 27.88 4.52 -58.87
CA ILE A 930 26.68 4.33 -59.68
C ILE A 930 26.86 5.15 -60.95
N LYS A 931 27.08 4.47 -62.07
CA LYS A 931 27.13 5.06 -63.41
C LYS A 931 25.88 5.93 -63.58
N VAL A 932 26.08 7.24 -63.56
CA VAL A 932 25.05 8.24 -63.31
C VAL A 932 23.84 8.06 -64.23
N LEU A 933 22.64 7.97 -63.62
CA LEU A 933 21.31 8.14 -64.25
C LEU A 933 21.05 9.62 -64.58
N LYS A 934 22.00 10.24 -65.30
CA LYS A 934 21.85 11.53 -65.99
C LYS A 934 21.23 11.34 -67.37
N ASP A 935 21.08 10.09 -67.81
CA ASP A 935 20.41 9.76 -69.06
C ASP A 935 18.96 10.27 -69.06
N ALA A 936 18.71 11.24 -69.92
CA ALA A 936 17.40 11.85 -70.13
C ALA A 936 16.33 10.78 -70.41
N LYS A 937 16.68 9.68 -71.08
CA LYS A 937 15.73 8.60 -71.42
C LYS A 937 15.14 7.90 -70.20
N THR A 938 15.97 7.57 -69.21
CA THR A 938 15.50 6.86 -68.02
C THR A 938 14.65 7.79 -67.14
N ARG A 939 15.07 9.05 -66.97
CA ARG A 939 14.27 10.05 -66.25
C ARG A 939 12.92 10.33 -66.92
N LEU A 940 12.87 10.37 -68.26
CA LEU A 940 11.61 10.46 -69.02
C LEU A 940 10.71 9.25 -68.82
N LYS A 941 11.28 8.04 -68.76
CA LYS A 941 10.54 6.80 -68.50
C LYS A 941 9.82 6.89 -67.14
N TRP A 942 10.47 7.47 -66.13
CA TRP A 942 9.89 7.66 -64.80
C TRP A 942 8.82 8.74 -64.76
N LEU A 943 9.04 9.90 -65.39
CA LEU A 943 8.00 10.94 -65.48
C LEU A 943 6.72 10.42 -66.13
N ARG A 944 6.83 9.50 -67.09
CA ARG A 944 5.71 8.84 -67.78
C ARG A 944 5.01 7.74 -66.97
N LEU A 945 5.49 7.41 -65.77
CA LEU A 945 4.78 6.53 -64.83
C LEU A 945 3.57 7.23 -64.21
N GLN A 946 3.49 8.56 -64.26
CA GLN A 946 2.38 9.34 -63.74
C GLN A 946 1.06 9.04 -64.49
N PRO A 947 -0.09 9.05 -63.81
CA PRO A 947 -1.40 8.81 -64.44
C PRO A 947 -1.81 9.95 -65.37
N GLU A 948 -1.44 11.19 -65.02
CA GLU A 948 -1.68 12.38 -65.82
C GLU A 948 -0.37 13.06 -66.25
N PHE A 949 -0.45 13.82 -67.33
CA PHE A 949 0.68 14.61 -67.83
C PHE A 949 0.70 15.98 -67.14
N PHE A 950 1.75 16.23 -66.34
CA PHE A 950 2.02 17.49 -65.64
C PHE A 950 3.26 18.19 -66.23
N PRO A 951 3.11 19.32 -66.95
CA PRO A 951 4.22 20.06 -67.56
C PRO A 951 5.32 20.46 -66.56
N GLN A 952 4.92 20.89 -65.35
CA GLN A 952 5.81 21.33 -64.29
C GLN A 952 6.87 20.28 -63.93
N THR A 953 6.52 18.99 -63.93
CA THR A 953 7.46 17.91 -63.57
C THR A 953 8.60 17.75 -64.59
N TYR A 954 8.34 18.05 -65.87
CA TYR A 954 9.36 18.05 -66.92
C TYR A 954 10.25 19.30 -66.84
N GLU A 955 9.65 20.46 -66.55
CA GLU A 955 10.37 21.73 -66.40
C GLU A 955 11.30 21.71 -65.18
N GLN A 956 10.82 21.18 -64.05
CA GLN A 956 11.62 20.98 -62.84
C GLN A 956 12.87 20.12 -63.11
N LEU A 957 12.69 18.97 -63.78
CA LEU A 957 13.82 18.09 -64.12
C LEU A 957 14.81 18.78 -65.07
N ALA A 958 14.32 19.48 -66.10
CA ALA A 958 15.17 20.19 -67.05
C ALA A 958 15.96 21.33 -66.36
N GLU A 959 15.34 22.07 -65.44
CA GLU A 959 16.00 23.13 -64.69
C GLU A 959 17.12 22.58 -63.80
N VAL A 960 16.87 21.47 -63.10
CA VAL A 960 17.87 20.81 -62.24
C VAL A 960 19.04 20.27 -63.07
N LEU A 961 18.78 19.54 -64.16
CA LEU A 961 19.83 19.03 -65.06
C LEU A 961 20.71 20.15 -65.63
N LYS A 962 20.09 21.28 -66.00
CA LYS A 962 20.81 22.46 -66.48
C LYS A 962 21.70 23.06 -65.39
N LYS A 963 21.19 23.19 -64.16
CA LYS A 963 21.96 23.66 -62.99
C LYS A 963 23.12 22.71 -62.64
N GLU A 964 22.98 21.42 -62.90
CA GLU A 964 24.03 20.40 -62.68
C GLU A 964 25.05 20.26 -63.83
N GLY A 965 24.97 21.12 -64.85
CA GLY A 965 25.95 21.17 -65.94
C GLY A 965 25.68 20.22 -67.11
N ASP A 966 24.46 19.67 -67.25
CA ASP A 966 24.04 18.87 -68.42
C ASP A 966 22.91 19.56 -69.21
N PRO A 967 23.21 20.64 -69.94
CA PRO A 967 22.22 21.40 -70.70
C PRO A 967 21.65 20.61 -71.90
N ASP A 968 22.38 19.62 -72.42
CA ASP A 968 21.94 18.81 -73.55
C ASP A 968 20.83 17.83 -73.12
N ALA A 969 20.98 17.17 -71.96
CA ALA A 969 19.93 16.34 -71.37
C ALA A 969 18.69 17.18 -71.01
N ALA A 970 18.87 18.35 -70.41
CA ALA A 970 17.77 19.28 -70.09
C ALA A 970 16.96 19.66 -71.34
N THR A 971 17.66 19.93 -72.44
CA THR A 971 17.05 20.24 -73.74
C THR A 971 16.25 19.06 -74.29
N GLU A 972 16.76 17.83 -74.15
CA GLU A 972 16.06 16.60 -74.55
C GLU A 972 14.76 16.38 -73.76
N ILE A 973 14.76 16.64 -72.44
CA ILE A 973 13.56 16.59 -71.60
C ILE A 973 12.49 17.57 -72.09
N LEU A 974 12.85 18.82 -72.38
CA LEU A 974 11.92 19.85 -72.87
C LEU A 974 11.36 19.52 -74.26
N ILE A 975 12.17 18.98 -75.17
CA ILE A 975 11.66 18.48 -76.46
C ILE A 975 10.65 17.35 -76.25
N HIS A 976 10.90 16.46 -75.28
CA HIS A 976 9.98 15.38 -74.97
C HIS A 976 8.71 15.86 -74.25
N LYS A 977 8.76 16.93 -73.44
CA LYS A 977 7.59 17.63 -72.90
C LYS A 977 6.63 18.03 -74.02
N GLU A 978 7.15 18.68 -75.07
CA GLU A 978 6.37 19.12 -76.24
C GLU A 978 5.87 17.96 -77.12
N ARG A 979 6.47 16.78 -77.03
CA ARG A 979 5.97 15.56 -77.69
C ARG A 979 4.88 14.87 -76.89
N ASP A 980 5.03 14.81 -75.57
CA ASP A 980 4.11 14.11 -74.68
C ASP A 980 2.80 14.90 -74.47
N ILE A 981 2.80 16.22 -74.69
CA ILE A 981 1.57 17.04 -74.74
C ILE A 981 0.74 16.82 -76.01
N ARG A 982 1.37 16.33 -77.11
CA ARG A 982 0.76 16.22 -78.45
C ARG A 982 -0.59 15.50 -78.48
N PRO A 983 -0.84 14.40 -77.75
CA PRO A 983 -2.15 13.75 -77.72
C PRO A 983 -3.29 14.69 -77.30
N LYS A 984 -3.02 15.63 -76.39
CA LYS A 984 -3.98 16.61 -75.84
C LYS A 984 -4.29 17.79 -76.79
N LEU A 985 -3.51 17.99 -77.86
CA LEU A 985 -3.68 19.11 -78.80
C LEU A 985 -4.79 18.87 -79.85
N ASN A 986 -5.38 19.95 -80.37
CA ASN A 986 -6.33 19.89 -81.50
C ASN A 986 -5.64 19.58 -82.85
N ARG A 987 -6.39 19.27 -83.91
CA ARG A 987 -5.82 18.81 -85.20
C ARG A 987 -4.86 19.81 -85.86
N LEU A 988 -5.18 21.12 -85.85
CA LEU A 988 -4.33 22.15 -86.45
C LEU A 988 -3.05 22.36 -85.63
N SER A 989 -3.16 22.37 -84.31
CA SER A 989 -2.01 22.51 -83.40
C SER A 989 -1.11 21.28 -83.46
N LYS A 990 -1.67 20.08 -83.65
CA LYS A 990 -0.90 18.85 -83.90
C LYS A 990 -0.05 18.95 -85.17
N PHE A 991 -0.61 19.49 -86.26
CA PHE A 991 0.13 19.71 -87.51
C PHE A 991 1.30 20.68 -87.30
N TRP A 992 1.05 21.84 -86.68
CA TRP A 992 2.10 22.83 -86.39
C TRP A 992 3.16 22.30 -85.41
N ASN A 993 2.75 21.58 -84.37
CA ASN A 993 3.65 20.94 -83.42
C ASN A 993 4.54 19.88 -84.12
N TYR A 994 4.00 19.09 -85.06
CA TYR A 994 4.78 18.14 -85.86
C TYR A 994 5.79 18.84 -86.78
N PHE A 995 5.36 19.93 -87.43
CA PHE A 995 6.21 20.76 -88.28
C PHE A 995 7.39 21.34 -87.49
N LEU A 996 7.16 21.88 -86.29
CA LEU A 996 8.19 22.45 -85.42
C LEU A 996 9.15 21.39 -84.85
N ASP A 997 8.68 20.17 -84.51
CA ASP A 997 9.52 19.05 -84.06
C ASP A 997 10.54 18.63 -85.14
N ILE A 998 10.09 18.54 -86.38
CA ILE A 998 10.89 18.13 -87.55
C ILE A 998 11.91 19.20 -87.93
N THR A 999 11.48 20.46 -88.01
CA THR A 999 12.27 21.55 -88.59
C THR A 999 13.28 22.13 -87.61
N ILE A 1000 12.88 22.45 -86.36
CA ILE A 1000 13.75 23.09 -85.35
C ILE A 1000 13.72 22.44 -83.97
N ALA A 1001 13.05 21.29 -83.82
CA ALA A 1001 12.79 20.67 -82.53
C ALA A 1001 12.22 21.68 -81.51
N TYR A 1002 11.20 22.44 -81.90
CA TYR A 1002 10.56 23.50 -81.09
C TYR A 1002 11.49 24.67 -80.70
N GLY A 1003 12.58 24.90 -81.43
CA GLY A 1003 13.54 26.00 -81.15
C GLY A 1003 14.75 25.56 -80.32
N TYR A 1004 14.73 24.32 -79.82
CA TYR A 1004 15.82 23.76 -79.01
C TYR A 1004 17.01 23.26 -79.85
N LYS A 1005 16.83 22.91 -81.13
CA LYS A 1005 17.92 22.48 -82.04
C LYS A 1005 17.84 23.21 -83.40
N PRO A 1006 18.25 24.50 -83.48
CA PRO A 1006 18.14 25.30 -84.71
C PRO A 1006 18.99 24.77 -85.88
N THR A 1007 20.01 23.96 -85.59
CA THR A 1007 20.85 23.29 -86.60
C THR A 1007 20.05 22.35 -87.51
N LYS A 1008 18.89 21.82 -87.09
CA LYS A 1008 18.01 21.03 -87.97
C LYS A 1008 17.45 21.85 -89.13
N ALA A 1009 17.13 23.13 -88.92
CA ALA A 1009 16.64 23.98 -89.99
C ALA A 1009 17.73 24.29 -91.02
N LEU A 1010 19.00 24.35 -90.61
CA LEU A 1010 20.13 24.40 -91.53
C LEU A 1010 20.24 23.12 -92.36
N VAL A 1011 20.08 21.95 -91.75
CA VAL A 1011 20.09 20.67 -92.48
C VAL A 1011 18.95 20.60 -93.50
N TRP A 1012 17.72 20.96 -93.12
CA TRP A 1012 16.59 21.04 -94.04
C TRP A 1012 16.82 22.08 -95.15
N SER A 1013 17.41 23.24 -94.81
CA SER A 1013 17.78 24.26 -95.79
C SER A 1013 18.78 23.70 -96.81
N SER A 1014 19.84 23.02 -96.36
CA SER A 1014 20.80 22.36 -97.25
C SER A 1014 20.16 21.29 -98.13
N ILE A 1015 19.19 20.51 -97.60
CA ILE A 1015 18.43 19.52 -98.37
C ILE A 1015 17.61 20.23 -99.46
N PHE A 1016 16.82 21.25 -99.11
CA PHE A 1016 16.01 21.98 -100.08
C PHE A 1016 16.87 22.70 -101.12
N ILE A 1017 17.96 23.36 -100.72
CA ILE A 1017 18.92 23.99 -101.63
C ILE A 1017 19.54 22.96 -102.59
N SER A 1018 19.84 21.75 -102.12
CA SER A 1018 20.36 20.66 -102.97
C SER A 1018 19.32 20.09 -103.94
N ILE A 1019 18.06 19.95 -103.50
CA ILE A 1019 16.94 19.54 -104.37
C ILE A 1019 16.67 20.64 -105.40
N GLY A 1020 16.71 21.90 -105.00
CA GLY A 1020 16.52 23.06 -105.88
C GLY A 1020 17.64 23.17 -106.89
N TRP A 1021 18.89 22.99 -106.44
CA TRP A 1021 20.05 22.89 -107.32
C TRP A 1021 19.81 21.81 -108.38
N THR A 1022 19.46 20.60 -107.97
CA THR A 1022 19.23 19.48 -108.90
C THR A 1022 18.07 19.77 -109.86
N SER A 1023 16.96 20.31 -109.35
CA SER A 1023 15.75 20.58 -110.14
C SER A 1023 15.95 21.71 -111.15
N PHE A 1024 16.60 22.79 -110.72
CA PHE A 1024 16.93 23.93 -111.58
C PHE A 1024 18.04 23.59 -112.58
N ALA A 1025 19.02 22.78 -112.17
CA ALA A 1025 20.01 22.21 -113.09
C ALA A 1025 19.35 21.34 -114.15
N LEU A 1026 18.45 20.42 -113.79
CA LEU A 1026 17.69 19.61 -114.75
C LEU A 1026 16.82 20.47 -115.69
N GLY A 1027 16.23 21.55 -115.16
CA GLY A 1027 15.46 22.50 -115.97
C GLY A 1027 16.31 23.33 -116.93
N HIS A 1028 17.58 23.54 -116.61
CA HIS A 1028 18.53 24.32 -117.41
C HIS A 1028 19.48 23.47 -118.27
N TYR A 1029 19.64 22.18 -117.98
CA TYR A 1029 20.63 21.29 -118.63
C TYR A 1029 20.51 21.25 -120.16
N ASN A 1030 19.30 21.44 -120.68
CA ASN A 1030 19.04 21.45 -122.12
C ASN A 1030 19.07 22.87 -122.75
N CYS A 1031 19.58 23.89 -122.06
CA CYS A 1031 19.61 25.28 -122.52
C CYS A 1031 20.91 25.66 -123.27
N SER A 1032 21.90 24.77 -123.38
CA SER A 1032 23.24 25.10 -123.90
C SER A 1032 23.30 25.58 -125.35
N ASN A 1033 22.27 25.33 -126.17
CA ASN A 1033 22.34 25.55 -127.63
C ASN A 1033 21.33 26.56 -128.20
N SER A 1034 20.41 27.12 -127.40
CA SER A 1034 19.56 28.29 -127.71
C SER A 1034 18.38 28.42 -126.72
N ILE A 1035 18.13 29.63 -126.21
CA ILE A 1035 17.06 30.00 -125.26
C ILE A 1035 15.64 29.85 -125.88
N SER A 1036 15.52 29.81 -127.21
CA SER A 1036 14.24 29.69 -127.92
C SER A 1036 13.68 28.26 -128.00
N ASN A 1037 14.40 27.25 -127.52
CA ASN A 1037 13.96 25.85 -127.63
C ASN A 1037 12.99 25.45 -126.50
N ASN A 1038 11.92 24.73 -126.84
CA ASN A 1038 10.87 24.31 -125.90
C ASN A 1038 11.35 23.27 -124.85
N LYS A 1039 12.62 22.85 -124.93
CA LYS A 1039 13.29 21.94 -123.98
C LYS A 1039 13.97 22.67 -122.81
N CYS A 1040 14.31 23.95 -122.97
CA CYS A 1040 14.85 24.79 -121.90
C CYS A 1040 13.68 25.29 -121.04
N LEU A 1041 13.68 24.99 -119.74
CA LEU A 1041 12.57 25.35 -118.86
C LEU A 1041 12.71 26.74 -118.25
N PHE A 1042 13.84 27.42 -118.46
CA PHE A 1042 14.11 28.79 -118.01
C PHE A 1042 14.06 29.79 -119.17
N SER A 1043 13.62 31.01 -118.87
CA SER A 1043 13.67 32.15 -119.79
C SER A 1043 14.23 33.38 -119.04
N PRO A 1044 14.93 34.29 -119.73
CA PRO A 1044 15.28 35.60 -119.17
C PRO A 1044 14.03 36.33 -118.68
N ALA A 1045 14.10 36.97 -117.51
CA ALA A 1045 12.98 37.68 -116.92
C ALA A 1045 12.44 38.82 -117.82
N SER A 1046 13.31 39.44 -118.63
CA SER A 1046 12.95 40.48 -119.60
C SER A 1046 12.04 40.00 -120.75
N GLU A 1047 12.03 38.71 -121.09
CA GLU A 1047 11.15 38.15 -122.13
C GLU A 1047 9.72 37.88 -121.65
N ILE A 1048 9.47 37.89 -120.33
CA ILE A 1048 8.18 37.47 -119.75
C ILE A 1048 7.29 38.68 -119.38
N SER A 1049 7.73 39.91 -119.67
CA SER A 1049 6.90 41.11 -119.51
C SER A 1049 5.77 41.15 -120.56
N PRO A 1050 4.48 41.22 -120.19
CA PRO A 1050 3.37 41.33 -121.14
C PRO A 1050 3.29 42.69 -121.86
N TYR A 1051 4.20 43.62 -121.55
CA TYR A 1051 4.20 44.97 -122.08
C TYR A 1051 5.56 45.26 -122.70
N THR A 1052 5.71 44.96 -123.99
CA THR A 1052 5.80 45.95 -125.08
C THR A 1052 6.28 45.25 -126.36
N GLU A 1053 5.44 45.30 -127.40
CA GLU A 1053 5.82 45.07 -128.79
C GLU A 1053 6.59 46.29 -129.31
N GLU A 1054 7.83 46.11 -129.77
CA GLU A 1054 8.33 46.57 -131.09
C GLU A 1054 9.85 46.39 -131.21
N PRO A 1055 10.38 46.07 -132.40
CA PRO A 1055 11.78 45.72 -132.60
C PRO A 1055 12.56 46.97 -132.99
N ASN A 1056 13.50 47.41 -132.16
CA ASN A 1056 14.73 48.04 -132.64
C ASN A 1056 15.74 48.23 -131.51
N ASN A 1057 16.85 47.51 -131.68
CA ASN A 1057 18.21 47.91 -131.33
C ASN A 1057 18.36 48.90 -130.17
N LYS A 1058 18.18 48.40 -128.95
CA LYS A 1058 18.88 48.93 -127.77
C LYS A 1058 19.75 47.82 -127.22
N THR A 1059 21.05 47.94 -127.49
CA THR A 1059 22.10 47.40 -126.63
C THR A 1059 21.90 48.02 -125.25
N ILE A 1060 21.13 47.32 -124.41
CA ILE A 1060 21.14 47.57 -122.98
C ILE A 1060 22.28 46.71 -122.45
N ASP A 1061 23.38 47.40 -122.23
CA ASP A 1061 24.55 46.98 -121.48
C ASP A 1061 24.09 46.70 -120.04
N ILE A 1062 23.61 45.48 -119.84
CA ILE A 1062 23.45 44.88 -118.54
C ILE A 1062 24.24 43.59 -118.64
N ASP A 1063 25.33 43.54 -117.89
CA ASP A 1063 26.13 42.36 -117.62
C ASP A 1063 25.18 41.27 -117.08
N TYR A 1064 24.58 40.50 -118.01
CA TYR A 1064 23.51 39.56 -117.72
C TYR A 1064 24.17 38.25 -117.31
N PRO A 1065 24.17 37.89 -116.02
CA PRO A 1065 25.01 36.81 -115.53
C PRO A 1065 24.55 35.47 -116.08
N GLU A 1066 25.51 34.62 -116.45
CA GLU A 1066 25.23 33.23 -116.83
C GLU A 1066 24.43 32.53 -115.74
N PHE A 1067 23.45 31.71 -116.15
CA PHE A 1067 22.58 31.02 -115.21
C PHE A 1067 23.39 30.00 -114.43
N ASN A 1068 23.57 30.26 -113.13
CA ASN A 1068 24.21 29.33 -112.23
C ASN A 1068 23.13 28.68 -111.38
N PHE A 1069 22.83 27.41 -111.66
CA PHE A 1069 21.77 26.65 -110.98
C PHE A 1069 21.96 26.54 -109.45
N TRP A 1070 23.20 26.64 -108.95
CA TRP A 1070 23.50 26.52 -107.53
C TRP A 1070 23.29 27.87 -106.83
N LEU A 1071 23.84 28.95 -107.41
CA LEU A 1071 23.57 30.32 -106.97
C LEU A 1071 22.08 30.67 -107.08
N TYR A 1072 21.41 30.27 -108.16
CA TYR A 1072 19.97 30.47 -108.33
C TYR A 1072 19.13 29.73 -107.27
N SER A 1073 19.52 28.50 -106.92
CA SER A 1073 18.88 27.76 -105.82
C SER A 1073 19.07 28.44 -104.47
N LEU A 1074 20.23 29.06 -104.25
CA LEU A 1074 20.58 29.75 -103.01
C LEU A 1074 19.90 31.12 -102.90
N ASP A 1075 19.91 31.89 -103.99
CA ASP A 1075 19.28 33.21 -104.16
C ASP A 1075 17.75 33.17 -104.01
N THR A 1076 17.13 32.13 -104.55
CA THR A 1076 15.67 31.93 -104.41
C THR A 1076 15.26 31.33 -103.07
N PHE A 1077 16.19 30.73 -102.32
CA PHE A 1077 15.90 30.11 -101.02
C PHE A 1077 16.21 31.01 -99.83
N ILE A 1078 17.26 31.84 -99.91
CA ILE A 1078 17.67 32.72 -98.80
C ILE A 1078 17.18 34.14 -99.10
N PRO A 1079 16.00 34.56 -98.60
CA PRO A 1079 15.36 35.80 -99.02
C PRO A 1079 16.10 37.09 -98.63
N ILE A 1080 17.11 36.99 -97.77
CA ILE A 1080 17.89 38.13 -97.26
C ILE A 1080 19.11 38.39 -98.15
N VAL A 1081 19.53 37.41 -98.94
CA VAL A 1081 20.73 37.51 -99.79
C VAL A 1081 20.27 37.61 -101.23
N ASP A 1082 20.54 38.75 -101.87
CA ASP A 1082 20.28 38.94 -103.29
C ASP A 1082 21.56 38.68 -104.09
N LEU A 1083 21.66 37.49 -104.67
CA LEU A 1083 22.77 37.09 -105.55
C LEU A 1083 22.48 37.43 -107.02
N HIS A 1084 21.41 38.20 -107.28
CA HIS A 1084 20.97 38.72 -108.57
C HIS A 1084 20.62 37.66 -109.62
N GLN A 1085 20.62 36.37 -109.32
CA GLN A 1085 20.25 35.30 -110.26
C GLN A 1085 18.73 35.21 -110.47
N GLN A 1086 17.93 35.44 -109.43
CA GLN A 1086 16.47 35.38 -109.44
C GLN A 1086 15.79 36.53 -110.20
N THR A 1087 16.44 37.69 -110.25
CA THR A 1087 16.00 38.88 -111.00
C THR A 1087 16.12 38.68 -112.51
N TYR A 1088 17.02 37.81 -112.94
CA TYR A 1088 17.35 37.63 -114.35
C TYR A 1088 16.76 36.36 -114.97
N TRP A 1089 16.40 35.35 -114.17
CA TRP A 1089 15.98 34.04 -114.68
C TRP A 1089 14.67 33.58 -114.02
N LEU A 1090 13.71 33.09 -114.82
CA LEU A 1090 12.44 32.56 -114.33
C LEU A 1090 12.06 31.27 -115.05
N PRO A 1091 11.57 30.24 -114.34
CA PRO A 1091 11.00 29.06 -114.98
C PRO A 1091 9.78 29.45 -115.82
N ASN A 1092 9.75 29.08 -117.09
CA ASN A 1092 8.64 29.39 -117.98
C ASN A 1092 7.55 28.30 -117.87
N SER A 1093 6.35 28.69 -117.44
CA SER A 1093 5.25 27.74 -117.20
C SER A 1093 4.68 27.10 -118.47
N GLN A 1094 5.03 27.60 -119.66
CA GLN A 1094 4.54 27.10 -120.95
C GLN A 1094 5.53 26.16 -121.66
N LYS A 1095 6.78 26.05 -121.18
CA LYS A 1095 7.84 25.23 -121.78
C LYS A 1095 7.92 23.81 -121.18
N GLY A 1096 8.47 22.86 -121.93
CA GLY A 1096 8.72 21.48 -121.49
C GLY A 1096 7.69 20.42 -121.88
N LYS A 1097 8.02 19.14 -121.61
CA LYS A 1097 7.13 17.99 -121.86
C LYS A 1097 5.96 17.95 -120.88
N GLU A 1098 4.82 17.44 -121.33
CA GLU A 1098 3.69 17.13 -120.44
C GLU A 1098 4.02 15.91 -119.58
N ILE A 1099 3.91 16.09 -118.26
CA ILE A 1099 4.11 15.06 -117.24
C ILE A 1099 2.72 14.70 -116.69
N PRO A 1100 2.32 13.42 -116.73
CA PRO A 1100 1.07 12.98 -116.12
C PRO A 1100 1.19 12.95 -114.60
N LEU A 1101 0.30 13.67 -113.91
CA LEU A 1101 0.04 13.50 -112.47
C LEU A 1101 -1.26 12.72 -112.28
N ILE A 1102 -1.49 12.22 -111.07
CA ILE A 1102 -2.60 11.32 -110.71
C ILE A 1102 -3.98 11.87 -111.15
N LEU A 1103 -4.17 13.19 -111.22
CA LEU A 1103 -5.46 13.83 -111.54
C LEU A 1103 -5.46 14.69 -112.84
N PHE A 1104 -4.32 15.04 -113.42
CA PHE A 1104 -4.23 15.93 -114.59
C PHE A 1104 -2.81 15.93 -115.21
N LYS A 1105 -2.66 16.43 -116.44
CA LYS A 1105 -1.35 16.60 -117.11
C LYS A 1105 -0.79 18.00 -116.88
N VAL A 1106 0.51 18.12 -116.60
CA VAL A 1106 1.18 19.40 -116.35
C VAL A 1106 2.48 19.47 -117.12
N LYS A 1107 2.77 20.63 -117.74
CA LYS A 1107 4.07 20.84 -118.39
C LYS A 1107 5.21 20.91 -117.36
N ALA A 1108 6.36 20.33 -117.69
CA ALA A 1108 7.54 20.31 -116.83
C ALA A 1108 7.97 21.71 -116.35
N GLY A 1109 7.88 22.76 -117.20
CA GLY A 1109 8.18 24.14 -116.79
C GLY A 1109 7.17 24.72 -115.79
N ARG A 1110 5.89 24.31 -115.86
CA ARG A 1110 4.87 24.68 -114.86
C ARG A 1110 5.12 23.98 -113.52
N LEU A 1111 5.55 22.72 -113.55
CA LEU A 1111 5.98 21.99 -112.37
C LEU A 1111 7.22 22.61 -111.72
N LEU A 1112 8.20 23.02 -112.53
CA LEU A 1112 9.40 23.70 -112.03
C LEU A 1112 9.08 25.08 -111.44
N ARG A 1113 8.08 25.79 -111.98
CA ARG A 1113 7.56 27.06 -111.42
C ARG A 1113 6.81 26.85 -110.10
N TRP A 1114 6.00 25.78 -109.99
CA TRP A 1114 5.38 25.42 -108.72
C TRP A 1114 6.41 25.03 -107.67
N TYR A 1115 7.41 24.24 -108.06
CA TYR A 1115 8.53 23.92 -107.18
C TYR A 1115 9.30 25.17 -106.76
N LEU A 1116 9.56 26.13 -107.67
CA LEU A 1116 10.18 27.41 -107.32
C LEU A 1116 9.37 28.15 -106.24
N TRP A 1117 8.05 28.22 -106.35
CA TRP A 1117 7.22 28.82 -105.30
C TRP A 1117 7.32 28.08 -103.98
N VAL A 1118 7.29 26.74 -104.00
CA VAL A 1118 7.50 25.92 -102.79
C VAL A 1118 8.88 26.18 -102.19
N HIS A 1119 9.93 26.24 -103.03
CA HIS A 1119 11.31 26.48 -102.65
C HIS A 1119 11.49 27.86 -101.99
N ILE A 1120 10.88 28.91 -102.56
CA ILE A 1120 10.86 30.26 -101.97
C ILE A 1120 10.10 30.28 -100.65
N ILE A 1121 8.91 29.67 -100.59
CA ILE A 1121 8.08 29.63 -99.36
C ILE A 1121 8.83 28.90 -98.23
N PHE A 1122 9.44 27.75 -98.51
CA PHE A 1122 10.27 27.03 -97.55
C PHE A 1122 11.53 27.82 -97.20
N GLY A 1123 12.10 28.55 -98.16
CA GLY A 1123 13.19 29.48 -97.95
C GLY A 1123 12.87 30.56 -96.91
N TRP A 1124 11.73 31.24 -97.07
CA TRP A 1124 11.23 32.21 -96.09
C TRP A 1124 10.98 31.59 -94.72
N ILE A 1125 10.33 30.42 -94.68
CA ILE A 1125 9.98 29.77 -93.42
C ILE A 1125 11.24 29.26 -92.70
N LEU A 1126 12.08 28.46 -93.35
CA LEU A 1126 13.27 27.87 -92.73
C LEU A 1126 14.29 28.94 -92.38
N THR A 1127 14.55 29.92 -93.25
CA THR A 1127 15.47 31.02 -92.97
C THR A 1127 15.04 31.84 -91.75
N SER A 1128 13.75 32.16 -91.67
CA SER A 1128 13.21 32.81 -90.48
C SER A 1128 13.36 31.92 -89.23
N LEU A 1129 13.17 30.61 -89.33
CA LEU A 1129 13.25 29.68 -88.20
C LEU A 1129 14.66 29.50 -87.65
N TRP A 1130 15.71 29.37 -88.48
CA TRP A 1130 17.08 29.28 -87.94
C TRP A 1130 17.61 30.64 -87.49
N VAL A 1131 17.27 31.76 -88.15
CA VAL A 1131 17.60 33.12 -87.65
C VAL A 1131 16.96 33.37 -86.29
N ALA A 1132 15.67 33.08 -86.16
CA ALA A 1132 14.95 33.22 -84.90
C ALA A 1132 15.44 32.21 -83.83
N GLY A 1133 15.91 31.04 -84.25
CA GLY A 1133 16.52 30.03 -83.38
C GLY A 1133 17.91 30.41 -82.85
N PHE A 1134 18.80 30.95 -83.69
CA PHE A 1134 20.14 31.39 -83.28
C PHE A 1134 20.13 32.71 -82.50
N SER A 1135 19.19 33.62 -82.80
CA SER A 1135 18.98 34.84 -82.02
C SER A 1135 18.31 34.60 -80.66
N GLY A 1136 17.79 33.39 -80.42
CA GLY A 1136 17.12 33.02 -79.18
C GLY A 1136 15.67 33.51 -79.07
N LEU A 1137 15.11 34.14 -80.10
CA LEU A 1137 13.73 34.67 -80.14
C LEU A 1137 12.63 33.59 -80.06
N VAL A 1138 12.95 32.33 -80.40
CA VAL A 1138 12.00 31.19 -80.39
C VAL A 1138 12.16 30.30 -79.15
N ARG A 1139 12.98 30.70 -78.16
CA ARG A 1139 13.08 29.96 -76.90
C ARG A 1139 11.79 30.17 -76.09
N GLY A 1140 10.85 29.23 -76.26
CA GLY A 1140 9.72 29.00 -75.36
C GLY A 1140 10.14 28.14 -74.19
#